data_AF-A0A7S0HBJ4-F1
#
_entry.id   AF-A0A7S0HBJ4-F1
#
_cell.length_a   1.000
_cell.length_b   1.000
_cell.length_c   1.000
_cell.angle_alpha   90.00
_cell.angle_beta   90.00
_cell.angle_gamma   90.00
#
_symmetry.space_group_name_H-M   'P 1'
#
loop_
_entity.id
_entity.type
_entity.pdbx_description
1 polymer ?
#
loop_
_entity_poly.entity_id
_entity_poly.type
_entity_poly.pdbx_seq_one_letter_code
_entity_poly.pdbx_strand_id
1 'polypeptide(L)'
;MPRYDEGHFRSQVDRALTTLKQALHTTRHPTYAEDTDHTYDDKFGLVEFLTNVSLAAQFACLESIGLDAPKLAQLQAWAHAGKQCTLRLTATERCTFLREVSRDVESASKVVHDSKLFGKSETKVVTRIDEFFWKFEVAWELTVFAGAATDGTDRVRLHGRSGSCEIMSSTRQPPRAETVNKAPLDTSLTWPLQQLSVPPATLLAFKVDREAEGCATPRRNAQVEAALASGASLSRWCERVDHYFRKEVFPIFRPTSVSGADGGRGHGLELDEASLDKGELFVPVLPLFEARGVEAGAEQAAIEGEAAAEGDGEQGEAEARQGLVAVAEAGGGASPVLRLGDISLLLRLQAQQMAAKWGELHETFPPGEGPLGTALISAEEAVLCGAVQHLGEVCGQYAQGVGHLEEMLRRQLVAALGKEVTPADFDKYMVYHDQRRYRPEFAPEPFCFAVRRPDHYPEGVVSLEATPVTNHSAYTGLPGGGAVVQPIYTTCRRVAEPAPLSFKINAATRVQFTGERFVHAYVGHAFAGASGVALSLTARARQFSCFMVLLGRMGPGGTFEPSHAIVLQNKDELTVPLALSQLPTAREFRDAIESLSPEQQRFAKAYRAMQLEGCVLGVLVLQLKPQLERLLKLGDGALTKEIKLTQQLLQLFVEHQIPSDLLSYGGGDAAAPEALKLEAVRGHVAAIMDMIEEAKQAELHQRRQEACYDNPLAGGGGSSEGFDDDDKPRAKEVMCYQQSSCARSMAAEPRGKKGGGVMGMSRPRSGGPPPPPMATMSAAPPPPPMMAMMANCAHASMAAPPPPPPPPSFQSQPQSSATPTPAPASAPAPAPTPQPQPPSAFDGESVVDAAEAEEMDYTQLPAVLDAKLLSLDKDSAVRPTRIDVGKVWTRRAQRALLAKPTSSTLGTDEQKQEKEKAFDLLDALSRSGDMPFDCAALHVILAVTHCFDASLMDTVVVKNVNPIEKLEHSSLLLATTIHDLPAERLLRSDVLA
;
A
#
# COMPACT_ATOMS: atom_id res chain seq x y z
N MET A 1 22.20 -4.69 -1.71
CA MET A 1 22.80 -3.34 -1.60
C MET A 1 22.13 -2.61 -0.45
N PRO A 2 22.80 -1.62 0.17
CA PRO A 2 22.12 -0.64 1.02
C PRO A 2 20.98 0.06 0.25
N ARG A 3 20.06 0.71 0.97
CA ARG A 3 19.17 1.71 0.36
C ARG A 3 19.99 2.95 -0.03
N TYR A 4 19.42 3.82 -0.86
CA TYR A 4 20.00 5.14 -1.08
C TYR A 4 20.07 5.90 0.26
N ASP A 5 21.24 6.45 0.58
CA ASP A 5 21.50 7.26 1.77
C ASP A 5 22.14 8.58 1.33
N GLU A 6 21.32 9.63 1.26
CA GLU A 6 21.77 10.96 0.81
C GLU A 6 22.90 11.52 1.66
N GLY A 7 22.83 11.37 2.99
CA GLY A 7 23.80 11.99 3.90
C GLY A 7 25.16 11.34 3.77
N HIS A 8 25.19 10.01 3.64
CA HIS A 8 26.40 9.26 3.35
C HIS A 8 26.92 9.56 1.93
N PHE A 9 26.03 9.60 0.94
CA PHE A 9 26.40 9.80 -0.46
C PHE A 9 26.99 11.19 -0.76
N ARG A 10 26.32 12.26 -0.33
CA ARG A 10 26.83 13.64 -0.51
C ARG A 10 28.19 13.82 0.17
N SER A 11 28.37 13.28 1.38
CA SER A 11 29.67 13.28 2.07
C SER A 11 30.80 12.61 1.27
N GLN A 12 30.52 11.47 0.60
CA GLN A 12 31.50 10.85 -0.30
C GLN A 12 31.77 11.71 -1.55
N VAL A 13 30.73 12.26 -2.18
CA VAL A 13 30.87 13.07 -3.40
C VAL A 13 31.59 14.40 -3.12
N ASP A 14 31.34 15.05 -1.98
CA ASP A 14 32.04 16.27 -1.55
C ASP A 14 33.54 16.02 -1.29
N ARG A 15 33.89 14.90 -0.66
CA ARG A 15 35.29 14.46 -0.47
C ARG A 15 35.97 14.25 -1.82
N ALA A 16 35.31 13.53 -2.74
CA ALA A 16 35.85 13.25 -4.06
C ALA A 16 35.95 14.52 -4.94
N LEU A 17 34.95 15.42 -4.89
CA LEU A 17 34.99 16.74 -5.53
C LEU A 17 36.16 17.58 -5.02
N THR A 18 36.50 17.48 -3.74
CA THR A 18 37.65 18.19 -3.15
C THR A 18 38.97 17.68 -3.74
N THR A 19 39.17 16.36 -3.80
CA THR A 19 40.34 15.74 -4.46
C THR A 19 40.39 16.08 -5.96
N LEU A 20 39.26 16.01 -6.66
CA LEU A 20 39.17 16.30 -8.09
C LEU A 20 39.50 17.78 -8.40
N LYS A 21 39.05 18.72 -7.55
CA LYS A 21 39.37 20.15 -7.67
C LYS A 21 40.83 20.49 -7.32
N GLN A 22 41.57 19.60 -6.66
CA GLN A 22 43.02 19.71 -6.49
C GLN A 22 43.81 19.16 -7.69
N ALA A 23 43.21 18.26 -8.48
CA ALA A 23 43.84 17.60 -9.63
C ALA A 23 43.50 18.25 -10.99
N LEU A 24 42.35 18.92 -11.10
CA LEU A 24 41.96 19.67 -12.29
C LEU A 24 42.65 21.03 -12.37
N HIS A 25 43.04 21.43 -13.58
CA HIS A 25 43.40 22.82 -13.87
C HIS A 25 42.18 23.73 -13.79
N THR A 26 42.41 25.04 -13.61
CA THR A 26 41.39 26.08 -13.31
C THR A 26 40.32 26.31 -14.39
N THR A 27 40.33 25.56 -15.49
CA THR A 27 39.43 25.67 -16.65
C THR A 27 38.32 24.60 -16.67
N ARG A 28 38.11 23.89 -15.56
CA ARG A 28 37.05 22.86 -15.40
C ARG A 28 36.28 23.07 -14.12
N HIS A 29 34.96 22.88 -14.16
CA HIS A 29 34.03 23.18 -13.08
C HIS A 29 33.02 22.04 -12.85
N PRO A 30 33.46 20.84 -12.40
CA PRO A 30 32.57 19.76 -12.05
C PRO A 30 31.71 20.10 -10.81
N THR A 31 30.41 19.86 -10.92
CA THR A 31 29.41 20.10 -9.87
C THR A 31 28.33 19.00 -9.88
N TYR A 32 27.43 19.02 -8.90
CA TYR A 32 26.31 18.06 -8.83
C TYR A 32 25.40 18.19 -10.06
N ALA A 33 24.90 17.06 -10.56
CA ALA A 33 23.99 17.03 -11.71
C ALA A 33 22.70 17.85 -11.46
N GLU A 34 22.23 17.90 -10.21
CA GLU A 34 21.05 18.69 -9.83
C GLU A 34 21.25 20.21 -9.84
N ASP A 35 22.51 20.70 -9.88
CA ASP A 35 22.87 22.13 -9.89
C ASP A 35 23.17 22.71 -11.29
N THR A 36 23.03 21.91 -12.36
CA THR A 36 23.38 22.31 -13.75
C THR A 36 22.18 22.18 -14.69
N ASP A 37 22.02 23.08 -15.66
CA ASP A 37 21.02 22.94 -16.74
C ASP A 37 21.29 21.70 -17.60
N HIS A 38 20.36 20.73 -17.60
CA HIS A 38 20.48 19.46 -18.31
C HIS A 38 19.13 18.94 -18.82
N THR A 39 19.16 18.09 -19.84
CA THR A 39 17.98 17.41 -20.42
C THR A 39 17.70 16.07 -19.73
N TYR A 40 16.60 15.39 -20.11
CA TYR A 40 16.36 14.01 -19.67
C TYR A 40 17.38 13.03 -20.28
N ASP A 41 17.81 13.25 -21.53
CA ASP A 41 18.79 12.41 -22.23
C ASP A 41 20.20 12.48 -21.61
N ASP A 42 20.58 13.61 -21.04
CA ASP A 42 21.85 13.77 -20.33
C ASP A 42 21.92 12.88 -19.07
N LYS A 43 20.77 12.49 -18.50
CA LYS A 43 20.70 11.57 -17.35
C LYS A 43 20.97 10.12 -17.76
N PHE A 44 20.59 9.73 -18.98
CA PHE A 44 21.07 8.47 -19.57
C PHE A 44 22.56 8.55 -19.86
N GLY A 45 23.06 9.66 -20.41
CA GLY A 45 24.50 9.89 -20.57
C GLY A 45 25.27 9.76 -19.24
N LEU A 46 24.70 10.26 -18.14
CA LEU A 46 25.29 10.15 -16.80
C LEU A 46 25.28 8.71 -16.25
N VAL A 47 24.23 7.92 -16.47
CA VAL A 47 24.22 6.51 -16.03
C VAL A 47 25.16 5.64 -16.87
N GLU A 48 25.29 5.94 -18.16
CA GLU A 48 26.25 5.30 -19.06
C GLU A 48 27.70 5.63 -18.63
N PHE A 49 27.99 6.90 -18.33
CA PHE A 49 29.25 7.35 -17.76
C PHE A 49 29.58 6.62 -16.44
N LEU A 50 28.66 6.67 -15.46
CA LEU A 50 28.84 6.02 -14.15
C LEU A 50 29.12 4.52 -14.27
N THR A 51 28.47 3.83 -15.21
CA THR A 51 28.63 2.39 -15.42
C THR A 51 29.98 2.06 -16.07
N ASN A 52 30.39 2.80 -17.10
CA ASN A 52 31.71 2.62 -17.74
C ASN A 52 32.86 2.94 -16.77
N VAL A 53 32.77 4.02 -16.00
CA VAL A 53 33.78 4.41 -15.00
C VAL A 53 33.85 3.38 -13.87
N SER A 54 32.69 2.87 -13.38
CA SER A 54 32.67 1.81 -12.38
C SER A 54 33.31 0.51 -12.88
N LEU A 55 33.03 0.10 -14.13
CA LEU A 55 33.63 -1.09 -14.73
C LEU A 55 35.15 -0.96 -14.88
N ALA A 56 35.64 0.18 -15.38
CA ALA A 56 37.09 0.42 -15.48
C ALA A 56 37.77 0.41 -14.08
N ALA A 57 37.16 1.05 -13.09
CA ALA A 57 37.63 1.06 -11.71
C ALA A 57 37.61 -0.34 -11.06
N GLN A 58 36.61 -1.17 -11.37
CA GLN A 58 36.57 -2.58 -10.94
C GLN A 58 37.75 -3.38 -11.54
N PHE A 59 38.04 -3.20 -12.84
CA PHE A 59 39.17 -3.87 -13.48
C PHE A 59 40.53 -3.41 -12.92
N ALA A 60 40.70 -2.14 -12.55
CA ALA A 60 41.93 -1.65 -11.90
C ALA A 60 42.13 -2.23 -10.48
N CYS A 61 41.05 -2.47 -9.73
CA CYS A 61 41.13 -3.22 -8.46
C CYS A 61 41.47 -4.71 -8.69
N LEU A 62 40.98 -5.33 -9.78
CA LEU A 62 41.32 -6.70 -10.15
C LEU A 62 42.78 -6.84 -10.61
N GLU A 63 43.32 -5.83 -11.30
CA GLU A 63 44.75 -5.73 -11.66
C GLU A 63 45.63 -5.77 -10.40
N SER A 64 45.25 -5.03 -9.36
CA SER A 64 45.92 -5.02 -8.04
C SER A 64 45.93 -6.37 -7.31
N ILE A 65 45.12 -7.35 -7.74
CA ILE A 65 45.11 -8.73 -7.18
C ILE A 65 45.52 -9.79 -8.21
N GLY A 66 46.27 -9.39 -9.23
CA GLY A 66 46.97 -10.29 -10.16
C GLY A 66 46.28 -10.54 -11.50
N LEU A 67 45.30 -9.74 -11.90
CA LEU A 67 44.72 -9.77 -13.25
C LEU A 67 45.51 -8.89 -14.22
N ASP A 68 46.55 -9.45 -14.83
CA ASP A 68 47.32 -8.78 -15.90
C ASP A 68 46.63 -8.86 -17.27
N ALA A 69 47.17 -8.11 -18.25
CA ALA A 69 46.64 -8.03 -19.62
C ALA A 69 46.48 -9.39 -20.34
N PRO A 70 47.46 -10.32 -20.37
CA PRO A 70 47.27 -11.61 -21.03
C PRO A 70 46.24 -12.49 -20.29
N LYS A 71 46.16 -12.44 -18.95
CA LYS A 71 45.08 -13.11 -18.21
C LYS A 71 43.72 -12.50 -18.58
N LEU A 72 43.58 -11.17 -18.62
CA LEU A 72 42.32 -10.52 -18.99
C LEU A 72 41.88 -10.94 -20.40
N ALA A 73 42.77 -10.90 -21.39
CA ALA A 73 42.46 -11.29 -22.77
C ALA A 73 41.94 -12.75 -22.85
N GLN A 74 42.47 -13.66 -22.03
CA GLN A 74 41.97 -15.04 -21.92
C GLN A 74 40.57 -15.11 -21.30
N LEU A 75 40.32 -14.38 -20.19
CA LEU A 75 39.00 -14.36 -19.54
C LEU A 75 37.93 -13.70 -20.41
N GLN A 76 38.29 -12.63 -21.11
CA GLN A 76 37.48 -11.91 -22.08
C GLN A 76 37.09 -12.83 -23.25
N ALA A 77 38.04 -13.59 -23.80
CA ALA A 77 37.77 -14.59 -24.83
C ALA A 77 36.83 -15.71 -24.35
N TRP A 78 36.95 -16.16 -23.10
CA TRP A 78 36.01 -17.12 -22.51
C TRP A 78 34.59 -16.56 -22.37
N ALA A 79 34.45 -15.31 -21.90
CA ALA A 79 33.15 -14.67 -21.68
C ALA A 79 32.40 -14.38 -23.00
N HIS A 80 33.14 -13.97 -24.05
CA HIS A 80 32.60 -13.81 -25.42
C HIS A 80 32.32 -15.14 -26.12
N ALA A 81 33.03 -16.21 -25.76
CA ALA A 81 32.69 -17.59 -26.16
C ALA A 81 31.49 -18.17 -25.35
N GLY A 82 30.78 -17.35 -24.56
CA GLY A 82 29.61 -17.74 -23.78
C GLY A 82 29.91 -18.58 -22.54
N LYS A 83 31.19 -18.78 -22.16
CA LYS A 83 31.54 -19.53 -20.95
C LYS A 83 31.30 -18.66 -19.70
N GLN A 84 30.69 -19.26 -18.68
CA GLN A 84 30.54 -18.62 -17.37
C GLN A 84 31.89 -18.54 -16.66
N CYS A 85 32.38 -17.34 -16.42
CA CYS A 85 33.68 -17.07 -15.78
C CYS A 85 33.48 -16.78 -14.29
N THR A 86 34.02 -17.64 -13.43
CA THR A 86 33.80 -17.58 -11.97
C THR A 86 35.13 -17.29 -11.25
N LEU A 87 35.18 -16.19 -10.52
CA LEU A 87 36.25 -15.84 -9.59
C LEU A 87 36.06 -16.61 -8.28
N ARG A 88 37.13 -17.25 -7.81
CA ARG A 88 37.14 -18.14 -6.64
C ARG A 88 38.35 -17.89 -5.76
N LEU A 89 38.13 -17.62 -4.48
CA LEU A 89 39.13 -17.83 -3.43
C LEU A 89 38.94 -19.23 -2.82
N THR A 90 40.02 -20.00 -2.74
CA THR A 90 40.11 -21.24 -1.94
C THR A 90 41.19 -21.09 -0.88
N ALA A 91 40.95 -21.66 0.31
CA ALA A 91 41.94 -21.68 1.39
C ALA A 91 41.94 -23.04 2.12
N THR A 92 43.14 -23.51 2.46
CA THR A 92 43.39 -24.70 3.28
C THR A 92 44.23 -24.29 4.49
N GLU A 93 43.68 -24.51 5.68
CA GLU A 93 44.35 -24.32 6.96
C GLU A 93 44.90 -25.66 7.45
N ARG A 94 46.08 -25.68 8.06
CA ARG A 94 46.69 -26.87 8.68
C ARG A 94 47.26 -26.54 10.05
N CYS A 95 47.14 -27.47 10.99
CA CYS A 95 47.66 -27.35 12.34
C CYS A 95 48.47 -28.60 12.70
N THR A 96 49.80 -28.50 12.69
CA THR A 96 50.69 -29.65 12.91
C THR A 96 51.55 -29.45 14.16
N PHE A 97 51.73 -30.49 14.96
CA PHE A 97 52.58 -30.45 16.15
C PHE A 97 54.05 -30.21 15.81
N LEU A 98 54.73 -29.33 16.56
CA LEU A 98 56.17 -29.06 16.42
C LEU A 98 56.98 -29.63 17.59
N ARG A 99 56.69 -29.18 18.82
CA ARG A 99 57.55 -29.44 20.00
C ARG A 99 56.80 -29.24 21.32
N GLU A 100 57.32 -29.86 22.36
CA GLU A 100 56.85 -29.79 23.76
C GLU A 100 57.99 -29.23 24.62
N VAL A 101 57.70 -28.27 25.49
CA VAL A 101 58.69 -27.59 26.34
C VAL A 101 58.17 -27.51 27.77
N SER A 102 58.72 -28.33 28.66
CA SER A 102 58.49 -28.24 30.10
C SER A 102 59.34 -27.12 30.71
N ARG A 103 58.74 -26.21 31.49
CA ARG A 103 59.45 -25.26 32.34
C ARG A 103 58.93 -25.25 33.77
N ASP A 104 59.86 -25.24 34.72
CA ASP A 104 59.56 -25.23 36.15
C ASP A 104 59.48 -23.79 36.67
N VAL A 105 58.32 -23.39 37.18
CA VAL A 105 58.03 -22.02 37.63
C VAL A 105 57.83 -22.00 39.15
N GLU A 106 58.58 -21.15 39.86
CA GLU A 106 58.38 -20.95 41.30
C GLU A 106 57.07 -20.22 41.58
N SER A 107 56.26 -20.73 42.52
CA SER A 107 55.05 -20.06 42.98
C SER A 107 55.37 -18.81 43.82
N ALA A 108 54.58 -17.74 43.65
CA ALA A 108 54.73 -16.49 44.40
C ALA A 108 54.42 -16.63 45.91
N SER A 109 53.80 -17.73 46.33
CA SER A 109 53.42 -18.03 47.72
C SER A 109 54.35 -19.08 48.34
N LYS A 110 55.10 -18.70 49.39
CA LYS A 110 55.86 -19.65 50.22
C LYS A 110 54.95 -20.37 51.20
N VAL A 111 55.20 -21.67 51.43
CA VAL A 111 54.62 -22.40 52.58
C VAL A 111 55.69 -22.46 53.68
N VAL A 112 55.33 -22.03 54.89
CA VAL A 112 56.21 -22.02 56.06
C VAL A 112 55.68 -23.01 57.09
N HIS A 113 56.52 -23.95 57.51
CA HIS A 113 56.21 -24.87 58.61
C HIS A 113 56.94 -24.42 59.88
N ASP A 114 56.19 -23.95 60.88
CA ASP A 114 56.74 -23.65 62.20
C ASP A 114 56.79 -24.94 63.06
N SER A 115 57.99 -25.36 63.43
CA SER A 115 58.25 -26.52 64.30
C SER A 115 58.84 -26.05 65.64
N LYS A 116 58.34 -26.57 66.76
CA LYS A 116 58.68 -26.06 68.10
C LYS A 116 60.00 -26.58 68.70
N LEU A 117 60.80 -27.36 67.98
CA LEU A 117 62.09 -27.89 68.48
C LEU A 117 63.32 -27.54 67.61
N PHE A 118 63.17 -27.41 66.30
CA PHE A 118 64.24 -26.95 65.39
C PHE A 118 63.68 -25.92 64.40
N GLY A 119 64.53 -24.98 63.98
CA GLY A 119 64.16 -23.71 63.36
C GLY A 119 63.34 -23.79 62.06
N LYS A 120 62.74 -22.65 61.70
CA LYS A 120 61.85 -22.46 60.54
C LYS A 120 62.44 -23.03 59.25
N SER A 121 61.64 -23.79 58.51
CA SER A 121 61.90 -24.13 57.12
C SER A 121 60.92 -23.39 56.19
N GLU A 122 61.44 -22.89 55.07
CA GLU A 122 60.64 -22.37 53.96
C GLU A 122 60.60 -23.42 52.84
N THR A 123 59.41 -23.81 52.42
CA THR A 123 59.22 -24.65 51.23
C THR A 123 58.56 -23.81 50.13
N LYS A 124 59.27 -23.58 49.02
CA LYS A 124 58.67 -23.08 47.79
C LYS A 124 57.96 -24.21 47.07
N VAL A 125 56.75 -23.97 46.57
CA VAL A 125 56.13 -24.88 45.60
C VAL A 125 56.63 -24.49 44.21
N VAL A 126 57.14 -25.46 43.46
CA VAL A 126 57.54 -25.31 42.06
C VAL A 126 56.51 -26.01 41.21
N THR A 127 55.93 -25.28 40.25
CA THR A 127 54.90 -25.78 39.34
C THR A 127 55.51 -25.96 37.96
N ARG A 128 55.53 -27.20 37.47
CA ARG A 128 55.86 -27.48 36.06
C ARG A 128 54.73 -27.00 35.16
N ILE A 129 55.10 -26.31 34.09
CA ILE A 129 54.20 -25.90 33.00
C ILE A 129 54.74 -26.53 31.73
N ASP A 130 53.93 -27.34 31.07
CA ASP A 130 54.26 -27.96 29.79
C ASP A 130 53.60 -27.16 28.66
N GLU A 131 54.43 -26.60 27.77
CA GLU A 131 54.01 -25.74 26.66
C GLU A 131 54.18 -26.48 25.32
N PHE A 132 53.08 -26.63 24.60
CA PHE A 132 52.98 -27.37 23.35
C PHE A 132 52.91 -26.39 22.19
N PHE A 133 53.80 -26.54 21.21
CA PHE A 133 53.93 -25.63 20.07
C PHE A 133 53.49 -26.32 18.79
N TRP A 134 52.77 -25.58 17.96
CA TRP A 134 52.11 -26.06 16.75
C TRP A 134 52.39 -25.11 15.60
N LYS A 135 52.73 -25.63 14.42
CA LYS A 135 52.72 -24.83 13.19
C LYS A 135 51.29 -24.70 12.73
N PHE A 136 50.80 -23.48 12.65
CA PHE A 136 49.59 -23.15 11.90
C PHE A 136 49.99 -22.60 10.52
N GLU A 137 49.43 -23.17 9.46
CA GLU A 137 49.73 -22.85 8.07
C GLU A 137 48.42 -22.57 7.33
N VAL A 138 48.38 -21.49 6.55
CA VAL A 138 47.25 -21.14 5.67
C VAL A 138 47.77 -21.01 4.25
N ALA A 139 47.31 -21.89 3.36
CA ALA A 139 47.55 -21.83 1.93
C ALA A 139 46.28 -21.35 1.23
N TRP A 140 46.35 -20.23 0.52
CA TRP A 140 45.22 -19.65 -0.21
C TRP A 140 45.56 -19.40 -1.68
N GLU A 141 44.55 -19.46 -2.54
CA GLU A 141 44.70 -19.26 -3.98
C GLU A 141 43.49 -18.52 -4.56
N LEU A 142 43.75 -17.52 -5.39
CA LEU A 142 42.76 -16.74 -6.11
C LEU A 142 42.79 -17.13 -7.60
N THR A 143 41.67 -17.61 -8.12
CA THR A 143 41.57 -18.18 -9.47
C THR A 143 40.32 -17.72 -10.19
N VAL A 144 40.36 -17.69 -11.52
CA VAL A 144 39.16 -17.63 -12.36
C VAL A 144 39.11 -18.90 -13.21
N PHE A 145 37.97 -19.57 -13.23
CA PHE A 145 37.73 -20.72 -14.11
C PHE A 145 36.50 -20.47 -14.99
N ALA A 146 36.46 -21.14 -16.15
CA ALA A 146 35.35 -21.05 -17.07
C ALA A 146 34.56 -22.36 -17.16
N GLY A 147 33.22 -22.27 -17.11
CA GLY A 147 32.34 -23.44 -17.12
C GLY A 147 32.27 -24.17 -15.78
N ALA A 148 32.24 -25.50 -15.81
CA ALA A 148 32.23 -26.32 -14.60
C ALA A 148 33.65 -26.49 -14.05
N ALA A 149 33.82 -26.38 -12.73
CA ALA A 149 35.13 -26.44 -12.05
C ALA A 149 35.80 -27.83 -12.05
N THR A 150 35.27 -28.81 -12.79
CA THR A 150 35.67 -30.22 -12.79
C THR A 150 36.86 -30.52 -13.69
N ASP A 151 37.02 -29.79 -14.79
CA ASP A 151 37.81 -30.26 -15.94
C ASP A 151 39.27 -29.79 -15.90
N GLY A 152 39.59 -28.83 -15.03
CA GLY A 152 40.96 -28.39 -14.70
C GLY A 152 41.72 -27.61 -15.78
N THR A 153 41.30 -27.68 -17.04
CA THR A 153 41.94 -27.05 -18.21
C THR A 153 41.59 -25.57 -18.37
N ASP A 154 40.32 -25.21 -18.22
CA ASP A 154 39.82 -23.83 -18.30
C ASP A 154 40.00 -23.09 -16.95
N ARG A 155 41.25 -22.92 -16.50
CA ARG A 155 41.60 -22.24 -15.23
C ARG A 155 42.78 -21.28 -15.37
N VAL A 156 42.59 -20.05 -14.89
CA VAL A 156 43.63 -19.02 -14.69
C VAL A 156 43.85 -18.81 -13.19
N ARG A 157 45.10 -18.77 -12.74
CA ARG A 157 45.46 -18.30 -11.39
C ARG A 157 45.78 -16.81 -11.46
N LEU A 158 45.14 -16.02 -10.59
CA LEU A 158 45.45 -14.59 -10.42
C LEU A 158 46.57 -14.44 -9.38
N HIS A 159 46.36 -15.01 -8.19
CA HIS A 159 47.28 -14.89 -7.04
C HIS A 159 47.22 -16.13 -6.12
N GLY A 160 48.02 -16.15 -5.04
CA GLY A 160 47.98 -17.14 -3.96
C GLY A 160 49.32 -17.31 -3.25
N ARG A 161 49.31 -17.52 -1.92
CA ARG A 161 50.51 -17.83 -1.13
C ARG A 161 50.22 -18.92 -0.08
N SER A 162 51.26 -19.44 0.55
CA SER A 162 51.16 -20.18 1.81
C SER A 162 52.00 -19.47 2.88
N GLY A 163 51.37 -19.16 4.02
CA GLY A 163 51.99 -18.48 5.16
C GLY A 163 51.78 -19.27 6.45
N SER A 164 52.63 -19.06 7.46
CA SER A 164 52.57 -19.81 8.71
C SER A 164 53.10 -19.08 9.96
N CYS A 165 52.69 -19.55 11.14
CA CYS A 165 53.22 -19.12 12.44
C CYS A 165 53.30 -20.30 13.42
N GLU A 166 54.07 -20.15 14.50
CA GLU A 166 53.92 -21.03 15.68
C GLU A 166 52.78 -20.53 16.58
N ILE A 167 52.01 -21.46 17.16
CA ILE A 167 51.01 -21.21 18.22
C ILE A 167 51.40 -22.06 19.44
N MET A 168 51.42 -21.47 20.63
CA MET A 168 51.60 -22.18 21.90
C MET A 168 50.25 -22.49 22.59
N SER A 169 50.10 -23.71 23.12
CA SER A 169 49.01 -24.16 23.99
C SER A 169 49.53 -24.79 25.28
N SER A 170 48.77 -24.70 26.37
CA SER A 170 49.07 -25.35 27.65
C SER A 170 48.55 -26.79 27.76
N THR A 171 48.13 -27.39 26.64
CA THR A 171 47.66 -28.78 26.55
C THR A 171 48.12 -29.40 25.24
N ARG A 172 48.30 -30.73 25.24
CA ARG A 172 48.69 -31.54 24.08
C ARG A 172 47.58 -31.74 23.04
N GLN A 173 46.45 -31.04 23.18
CA GLN A 173 45.40 -31.03 22.15
C GLN A 173 45.70 -29.91 21.14
N PRO A 174 45.49 -30.14 19.83
CA PRO A 174 45.81 -29.14 18.82
C PRO A 174 44.87 -27.92 18.95
N PRO A 175 45.38 -26.67 18.92
CA PRO A 175 44.58 -25.46 19.13
C PRO A 175 43.63 -25.13 17.95
N ARG A 176 43.81 -25.79 16.81
CA ARG A 176 42.95 -25.79 15.62
C ARG A 176 42.91 -27.22 15.05
N ALA A 177 41.92 -27.55 14.22
CA ALA A 177 41.87 -28.87 13.58
C ALA A 177 43.07 -29.09 12.62
N GLU A 178 43.52 -30.34 12.49
CA GLU A 178 44.78 -30.70 11.81
C GLU A 178 44.83 -30.27 10.34
N THR A 179 43.69 -30.32 9.63
CA THR A 179 43.51 -29.74 8.30
C THR A 179 42.04 -29.33 8.10
N VAL A 180 41.82 -28.11 7.59
CA VAL A 180 40.50 -27.56 7.26
C VAL A 180 40.56 -26.97 5.86
N ASN A 181 39.80 -27.54 4.92
CA ASN A 181 39.53 -26.88 3.64
C ASN A 181 38.32 -25.96 3.82
N LYS A 182 38.48 -24.66 3.58
CA LYS A 182 37.36 -23.71 3.62
C LYS A 182 36.43 -23.93 2.43
N ALA A 183 35.15 -23.64 2.61
CA ALA A 183 34.21 -23.57 1.48
C ALA A 183 34.66 -22.45 0.52
N PRO A 184 34.68 -22.67 -0.80
CA PRO A 184 35.18 -21.69 -1.76
C PRO A 184 34.32 -20.42 -1.74
N LEU A 185 34.98 -19.26 -1.84
CA LEU A 185 34.33 -17.97 -1.98
C LEU A 185 34.23 -17.63 -3.48
N ASP A 186 33.07 -17.92 -4.06
CA ASP A 186 32.82 -17.74 -5.50
C ASP A 186 32.01 -16.46 -5.81
N THR A 187 32.26 -15.84 -6.97
CA THR A 187 31.39 -14.87 -7.65
C THR A 187 31.57 -14.92 -9.17
N SER A 188 30.56 -14.53 -9.94
CA SER A 188 30.67 -14.42 -11.40
C SER A 188 31.40 -13.12 -11.81
N LEU A 189 32.28 -13.23 -12.81
CA LEU A 189 32.84 -12.12 -13.58
C LEU A 189 32.34 -12.11 -15.03
N THR A 190 31.42 -13.01 -15.41
CA THR A 190 30.94 -13.15 -16.80
C THR A 190 30.39 -11.84 -17.36
N TRP A 191 29.52 -11.16 -16.61
CA TRP A 191 28.86 -9.94 -17.10
C TRP A 191 29.83 -8.75 -17.29
N PRO A 192 30.72 -8.41 -16.34
CA PRO A 192 31.75 -7.38 -16.57
C PRO A 192 32.67 -7.68 -17.76
N LEU A 193 33.09 -8.94 -17.92
CA LEU A 193 33.94 -9.36 -19.05
C LEU A 193 33.21 -9.26 -20.41
N GLN A 194 31.88 -9.41 -20.43
CA GLN A 194 31.04 -9.20 -21.61
C GLN A 194 30.81 -7.72 -21.97
N GLN A 195 31.11 -6.76 -21.07
CA GLN A 195 31.01 -5.33 -21.39
C GLN A 195 32.26 -4.80 -22.12
N LEU A 196 33.34 -5.58 -22.15
CA LEU A 196 34.51 -5.31 -22.98
C LEU A 196 34.21 -5.66 -24.43
N SER A 197 34.83 -4.93 -25.37
CA SER A 197 34.88 -5.27 -26.79
C SER A 197 35.38 -6.70 -27.05
N VAL A 198 35.20 -7.21 -28.26
CA VAL A 198 35.81 -8.50 -28.66
C VAL A 198 37.35 -8.36 -28.66
N PRO A 199 38.11 -9.36 -28.18
CA PRO A 199 39.58 -9.36 -28.23
C PRO A 199 40.12 -9.10 -29.65
N PRO A 200 41.28 -8.43 -29.81
CA PRO A 200 42.27 -8.11 -28.76
C PRO A 200 42.06 -6.77 -28.04
N ALA A 201 41.04 -5.98 -28.37
CA ALA A 201 40.79 -4.69 -27.72
C ALA A 201 40.12 -4.87 -26.35
N THR A 202 40.59 -4.15 -25.32
CA THR A 202 39.98 -4.08 -23.98
C THR A 202 39.23 -2.76 -23.77
N LEU A 203 38.23 -2.50 -24.63
CA LEU A 203 37.45 -1.25 -24.63
C LEU A 203 36.07 -1.45 -24.00
N LEU A 204 35.72 -0.65 -23.00
CA LEU A 204 34.36 -0.55 -22.43
C LEU A 204 33.52 0.45 -23.22
N ALA A 205 32.32 0.03 -23.62
CA ALA A 205 31.38 0.86 -24.38
C ALA A 205 29.92 0.63 -23.95
N PHE A 206 29.68 0.51 -22.64
CA PHE A 206 28.33 0.30 -22.08
C PHE A 206 27.40 1.45 -22.47
N LYS A 207 26.21 1.11 -22.97
CA LYS A 207 25.10 2.03 -23.29
C LYS A 207 23.76 1.45 -22.89
N VAL A 208 22.78 2.31 -22.63
CA VAL A 208 21.38 1.90 -22.40
C VAL A 208 20.64 1.92 -23.73
N ASP A 209 20.01 0.80 -24.08
CA ASP A 209 19.03 0.79 -25.17
C ASP A 209 17.73 1.44 -24.68
N ARG A 210 17.45 2.64 -25.18
CA ARG A 210 16.32 3.48 -24.78
C ARG A 210 15.01 3.06 -25.47
N GLU A 211 15.11 2.35 -26.59
CA GLU A 211 13.96 1.90 -27.39
C GLU A 211 13.42 0.54 -26.93
N ALA A 212 14.10 -0.11 -25.99
CA ALA A 212 13.68 -1.39 -25.42
C ALA A 212 12.41 -1.22 -24.56
N GLU A 213 11.41 -2.08 -24.76
CA GLU A 213 10.10 -2.05 -24.08
C GLU A 213 10.18 -2.07 -22.52
N GLY A 214 11.31 -2.50 -21.96
CA GLY A 214 11.59 -2.48 -20.52
C GLY A 214 12.42 -1.30 -20.00
N CYS A 215 12.70 -0.27 -20.81
CA CYS A 215 13.48 0.90 -20.41
C CYS A 215 12.58 2.02 -19.86
N ALA A 216 12.26 1.99 -18.56
CA ALA A 216 11.44 3.00 -17.92
C ALA A 216 12.22 4.30 -17.59
N THR A 217 13.43 4.20 -17.02
CA THR A 217 14.25 5.38 -16.64
C THR A 217 15.76 5.07 -16.74
N PRO A 218 16.65 6.09 -16.64
CA PRO A 218 18.10 5.85 -16.53
C PRO A 218 18.49 4.88 -15.41
N ARG A 219 17.73 4.86 -14.30
CA ARG A 219 17.88 3.84 -13.26
C ARG A 219 17.21 2.52 -13.72
N ARG A 220 15.93 2.56 -14.11
CA ARG A 220 15.08 1.38 -14.33
C ARG A 220 15.11 0.93 -15.80
N ASN A 221 16.16 0.21 -16.16
CA ASN A 221 16.33 -0.51 -17.43
C ASN A 221 17.15 -1.79 -17.21
N ALA A 222 17.07 -2.74 -18.16
CA ALA A 222 17.64 -4.07 -18.00
C ALA A 222 19.18 -4.08 -17.89
N GLN A 223 19.86 -3.19 -18.61
CA GLN A 223 21.31 -3.07 -18.63
C GLN A 223 21.86 -2.58 -17.28
N VAL A 224 21.24 -1.56 -16.70
CA VAL A 224 21.61 -1.01 -15.39
C VAL A 224 21.22 -1.96 -14.24
N GLU A 225 20.10 -2.69 -14.33
CA GLU A 225 19.79 -3.76 -13.36
C GLU A 225 20.84 -4.88 -13.40
N ALA A 226 21.30 -5.30 -14.59
CA ALA A 226 22.35 -6.30 -14.73
C ALA A 226 23.69 -5.81 -14.14
N ALA A 227 24.04 -4.54 -14.36
CA ALA A 227 25.21 -3.89 -13.77
C ALA A 227 25.14 -3.85 -12.23
N LEU A 228 24.00 -3.45 -11.68
CA LEU A 228 23.75 -3.43 -10.23
C LEU A 228 23.77 -4.84 -9.63
N ALA A 229 23.20 -5.85 -10.31
CA ALA A 229 23.23 -7.24 -9.87
C ALA A 229 24.67 -7.80 -9.86
N SER A 230 25.47 -7.50 -10.88
CA SER A 230 26.89 -7.85 -10.95
C SER A 230 27.68 -7.22 -9.81
N GLY A 231 27.58 -5.89 -9.65
CA GLY A 231 28.23 -5.16 -8.55
C GLY A 231 27.79 -5.64 -7.16
N ALA A 232 26.53 -6.04 -7.00
CA ALA A 232 26.02 -6.62 -5.75
C ALA A 232 26.62 -8.00 -5.45
N SER A 233 26.88 -8.81 -6.47
CA SER A 233 27.58 -10.10 -6.31
C SER A 233 29.04 -9.88 -5.93
N LEU A 234 29.72 -8.96 -6.61
CA LEU A 234 31.13 -8.66 -6.39
C LEU A 234 31.39 -8.01 -5.02
N SER A 235 30.55 -7.05 -4.59
CA SER A 235 30.61 -6.46 -3.24
C SER A 235 30.48 -7.50 -2.14
N ARG A 236 29.48 -8.41 -2.23
CA ARG A 236 29.29 -9.52 -1.27
C ARG A 236 30.46 -10.49 -1.25
N TRP A 237 31.14 -10.68 -2.38
CA TRP A 237 32.34 -11.50 -2.45
C TRP A 237 33.51 -10.82 -1.74
N CYS A 238 33.71 -9.52 -1.99
CA CYS A 238 34.71 -8.71 -1.29
C CYS A 238 34.51 -8.73 0.23
N GLU A 239 33.28 -8.52 0.70
CA GLU A 239 32.90 -8.61 2.12
C GLU A 239 33.26 -9.98 2.75
N ARG A 240 33.11 -11.08 2.01
CA ARG A 240 33.44 -12.44 2.48
C ARG A 240 34.95 -12.70 2.50
N VAL A 241 35.69 -12.18 1.51
CA VAL A 241 37.16 -12.31 1.45
C VAL A 241 37.81 -11.51 2.57
N ASP A 242 37.41 -10.25 2.75
CA ASP A 242 37.87 -9.38 3.84
C ASP A 242 37.58 -9.99 5.21
N HIS A 243 36.35 -10.50 5.42
CA HIS A 243 35.98 -11.19 6.66
C HIS A 243 36.86 -12.40 6.94
N TYR A 244 37.14 -13.24 5.94
CA TYR A 244 37.98 -14.42 6.13
C TYR A 244 39.38 -14.03 6.64
N PHE A 245 40.06 -13.12 5.94
CA PHE A 245 41.41 -12.70 6.33
C PHE A 245 41.40 -11.91 7.65
N ARG A 246 40.58 -10.85 7.78
CA ARG A 246 40.59 -9.96 8.96
C ARG A 246 39.99 -10.57 10.23
N LYS A 247 38.99 -11.45 10.12
CA LYS A 247 38.22 -11.95 11.27
C LYS A 247 38.45 -13.43 11.58
N GLU A 248 38.93 -14.24 10.64
CA GLU A 248 39.35 -15.64 10.92
C GLU A 248 40.87 -15.82 11.01
N VAL A 249 41.65 -15.27 10.06
CA VAL A 249 43.10 -15.54 9.93
C VAL A 249 43.96 -14.61 10.79
N PHE A 250 43.90 -13.29 10.57
CA PHE A 250 44.79 -12.34 11.25
C PHE A 250 44.71 -12.36 12.80
N PRO A 251 43.54 -12.58 13.45
CA PRO A 251 43.46 -12.67 14.91
C PRO A 251 44.26 -13.84 15.53
N ILE A 252 44.71 -14.80 14.72
CA ILE A 252 45.58 -15.91 15.16
C ILE A 252 47.00 -15.41 15.47
N PHE A 253 47.43 -14.29 14.90
CA PHE A 253 48.76 -13.71 15.04
C PHE A 253 48.94 -12.85 16.33
N ARG A 254 48.30 -13.25 17.44
CA ARG A 254 48.37 -12.56 18.75
C ARG A 254 48.86 -13.52 19.86
N PRO A 255 48.95 -13.14 21.16
CA PRO A 255 50.23 -13.11 21.89
C PRO A 255 50.77 -14.47 22.38
N THR A 256 50.10 -15.58 22.06
CA THR A 256 50.62 -16.95 22.21
C THR A 256 51.43 -17.42 21.01
N SER A 257 51.49 -16.63 19.94
CA SER A 257 52.45 -16.83 18.84
C SER A 257 53.86 -16.42 19.24
N VAL A 258 54.83 -17.30 18.97
CA VAL A 258 56.27 -17.05 19.17
C VAL A 258 56.95 -17.02 17.81
N SER A 259 57.49 -15.86 17.43
CA SER A 259 57.93 -15.56 16.07
C SER A 259 59.40 -15.13 16.04
N GLY A 260 60.28 -16.05 15.62
CA GLY A 260 61.71 -15.77 15.42
C GLY A 260 62.61 -16.13 16.61
N ALA A 261 63.92 -16.02 16.38
CA ALA A 261 64.97 -16.59 17.23
C ALA A 261 65.13 -15.92 18.61
N ASP A 262 64.62 -14.70 18.79
CA ASP A 262 64.93 -13.86 19.95
C ASP A 262 63.98 -14.06 21.15
N GLY A 263 63.04 -15.00 21.06
CA GLY A 263 62.09 -15.32 22.15
C GLY A 263 61.06 -14.23 22.46
N GLY A 264 60.93 -13.23 21.58
CA GLY A 264 59.91 -12.18 21.69
C GLY A 264 58.49 -12.72 21.54
N ARG A 265 57.54 -12.05 22.23
CA ARG A 265 56.11 -12.18 21.91
C ARG A 265 55.89 -11.73 20.46
N GLY A 266 54.92 -12.33 19.77
CA GLY A 266 54.57 -12.03 18.38
C GLY A 266 54.58 -10.53 18.06
N HIS A 267 55.12 -10.16 16.90
CA HIS A 267 55.22 -8.76 16.47
C HIS A 267 53.83 -8.11 16.55
N GLY A 268 53.74 -6.94 17.19
CA GLY A 268 52.49 -6.21 17.40
C GLY A 268 51.89 -5.58 16.13
N LEU A 269 52.09 -6.20 14.97
CA LEU A 269 51.49 -5.86 13.69
C LEU A 269 50.01 -6.29 13.69
N GLU A 270 49.25 -5.62 14.53
CA GLU A 270 47.81 -5.61 14.42
C GLU A 270 47.48 -4.91 13.08
N LEU A 271 46.75 -5.59 12.19
CA LEU A 271 45.98 -4.91 11.14
C LEU A 271 44.81 -4.20 11.82
N ASP A 272 45.16 -3.15 12.56
CA ASP A 272 44.26 -2.25 13.27
C ASP A 272 43.34 -1.60 12.24
N GLU A 273 42.06 -1.43 12.58
CA GLU A 273 41.04 -1.13 11.56
C GLU A 273 41.32 0.22 10.86
N ALA A 274 41.98 1.14 11.56
CA ALA A 274 42.45 2.44 11.05
C ALA A 274 43.59 2.38 9.99
N SER A 275 44.28 1.26 9.81
CA SER A 275 45.39 1.14 8.83
C SER A 275 44.93 0.98 7.38
N LEU A 276 43.67 0.58 7.20
CA LEU A 276 42.98 0.45 5.92
C LEU A 276 41.54 0.97 6.09
N ASP A 277 41.43 2.22 6.54
CA ASP A 277 40.15 2.82 6.91
C ASP A 277 39.24 3.05 5.68
N LYS A 278 37.92 3.02 5.88
CA LYS A 278 36.98 3.04 4.75
C LYS A 278 36.95 4.39 4.04
N GLY A 279 37.04 4.36 2.71
CA GLY A 279 37.06 5.56 1.88
C GLY A 279 38.32 6.40 2.01
N GLU A 280 39.46 5.86 2.45
CA GLU A 280 40.76 6.54 2.30
C GLU A 280 41.05 6.89 0.83
N LEU A 281 40.85 5.91 -0.05
CA LEU A 281 41.15 5.93 -1.48
C LEU A 281 40.07 6.64 -2.31
N PHE A 282 40.51 7.36 -3.35
CA PHE A 282 39.64 8.03 -4.31
C PHE A 282 38.82 7.03 -5.15
N VAL A 283 37.49 7.05 -4.98
CA VAL A 283 36.55 6.30 -5.83
C VAL A 283 36.14 7.18 -7.02
N PRO A 284 36.43 6.79 -8.28
CA PRO A 284 36.20 7.65 -9.45
C PRO A 284 34.73 7.75 -9.91
N VAL A 285 33.82 6.99 -9.29
CA VAL A 285 32.42 6.86 -9.69
C VAL A 285 31.60 8.03 -9.12
N LEU A 286 31.51 9.13 -9.88
CA LEU A 286 30.94 10.40 -9.41
C LEU A 286 29.78 10.90 -10.31
N PRO A 287 28.64 11.34 -9.74
CA PRO A 287 27.40 11.69 -10.47
C PRO A 287 27.44 13.14 -11.00
N LEU A 288 28.55 13.55 -11.60
CA LEU A 288 28.87 14.96 -11.79
C LEU A 288 28.62 15.43 -13.23
N PHE A 289 28.24 16.70 -13.35
CA PHE A 289 28.19 17.44 -14.60
C PHE A 289 29.23 18.57 -14.62
N GLU A 290 29.70 18.89 -15.80
CA GLU A 290 30.53 20.07 -16.06
C GLU A 290 29.63 21.32 -16.14
N ALA A 291 29.81 22.26 -15.21
CA ALA A 291 29.07 23.51 -15.24
C ALA A 291 29.44 24.34 -16.46
N ARG A 292 28.44 24.74 -17.27
CA ARG A 292 28.68 25.61 -18.44
C ARG A 292 29.15 26.99 -17.98
N GLY A 293 30.42 27.31 -18.27
CA GLY A 293 31.02 28.59 -17.92
C GLY A 293 30.29 29.78 -18.56
N VAL A 294 29.92 30.76 -17.75
CA VAL A 294 29.19 31.98 -18.16
C VAL A 294 30.02 32.85 -19.14
N GLU A 295 31.34 32.68 -19.14
CA GLU A 295 32.29 33.49 -19.93
C GLU A 295 32.45 33.02 -21.39
N ALA A 296 31.86 31.89 -21.77
CA ALA A 296 31.95 31.33 -23.13
C ALA A 296 31.39 32.24 -24.25
N GLY A 297 30.62 33.29 -23.89
CA GLY A 297 30.12 34.30 -24.82
C GLY A 297 31.12 35.41 -25.21
N ALA A 298 32.34 35.42 -24.66
CA ALA A 298 33.30 36.52 -24.85
C ALA A 298 34.51 36.19 -25.74
N GLU A 299 35.01 34.94 -25.75
CA GLU A 299 36.29 34.60 -26.41
C GLU A 299 36.16 34.11 -27.86
N GLN A 300 34.95 33.88 -28.39
CA GLN A 300 34.71 33.41 -29.76
C GLN A 300 34.93 34.49 -30.86
N ALA A 301 35.72 35.52 -30.57
CA ALA A 301 36.09 36.61 -31.47
C ALA A 301 37.63 36.81 -31.63
N ALA A 302 38.46 35.92 -31.06
CA ALA A 302 39.89 36.17 -30.87
C ALA A 302 40.85 35.04 -31.32
N ILE A 303 40.40 34.04 -32.10
CA ILE A 303 41.29 33.01 -32.68
C ILE A 303 41.01 32.80 -34.19
N GLU A 304 41.13 33.87 -34.98
CA GLU A 304 41.49 33.74 -36.40
C GLU A 304 42.96 34.11 -36.58
N GLY A 305 43.84 33.10 -36.58
CA GLY A 305 45.25 33.28 -36.95
C GLY A 305 46.27 32.71 -35.97
N GLU A 306 46.47 31.39 -36.02
CA GLU A 306 47.78 30.83 -36.39
C GLU A 306 47.61 29.37 -36.82
N ALA A 307 48.40 28.93 -37.81
CA ALA A 307 48.27 27.60 -38.40
C ALA A 307 49.65 26.93 -38.52
N ALA A 308 49.64 25.60 -38.44
CA ALA A 308 50.78 24.70 -38.65
C ALA A 308 51.94 24.81 -37.64
N ALA A 309 51.88 23.94 -36.62
CA ALA A 309 53.06 23.28 -36.08
C ALA A 309 52.78 21.77 -36.05
N GLU A 310 53.23 21.04 -37.07
CA GLU A 310 53.19 19.57 -37.05
C GLU A 310 54.29 19.05 -36.12
N GLY A 311 53.94 18.21 -35.15
CA GLY A 311 54.89 17.64 -34.19
C GLY A 311 54.33 16.42 -33.45
N ASP A 312 54.98 15.27 -33.64
CA ASP A 312 55.04 14.10 -32.75
C ASP A 312 53.72 13.52 -32.20
N GLY A 313 52.72 13.36 -33.08
CA GLY A 313 51.43 12.74 -32.75
C GLY A 313 51.48 11.28 -32.24
N GLU A 314 52.56 10.53 -32.45
CA GLU A 314 52.67 9.12 -32.02
C GLU A 314 53.04 8.95 -30.52
N GLN A 315 53.57 9.96 -29.84
CA GLN A 315 53.98 9.82 -28.43
C GLN A 315 52.82 10.09 -27.45
N GLY A 316 51.93 11.03 -27.77
CA GLY A 316 50.78 11.37 -26.91
C GLY A 316 49.74 10.25 -26.77
N GLU A 317 49.48 9.47 -27.83
CA GLU A 317 48.55 8.34 -27.76
C GLU A 317 49.07 7.18 -26.88
N ALA A 318 50.39 7.05 -26.72
CA ALA A 318 50.99 6.02 -25.89
C ALA A 318 50.81 6.32 -24.39
N GLU A 319 51.01 7.57 -23.97
CA GLU A 319 50.86 7.99 -22.56
C GLU A 319 49.40 8.02 -22.08
N ALA A 320 48.44 8.09 -23.01
CA ALA A 320 47.01 8.04 -22.70
C ALA A 320 46.52 6.67 -22.21
N ARG A 321 47.23 5.57 -22.52
CA ARG A 321 46.80 4.18 -22.23
C ARG A 321 47.24 3.66 -20.86
N GLN A 322 47.06 4.46 -19.81
CA GLN A 322 47.41 4.09 -18.44
C GLN A 322 46.29 3.29 -17.74
N GLY A 323 46.23 1.99 -18.01
CA GLY A 323 45.38 1.02 -17.30
C GLY A 323 45.08 -0.24 -18.12
N LEU A 324 44.67 -1.32 -17.43
CA LEU A 324 44.31 -2.61 -18.03
C LEU A 324 43.18 -2.55 -19.09
N VAL A 325 42.30 -1.54 -18.96
CA VAL A 325 41.06 -1.39 -19.74
C VAL A 325 40.87 0.08 -20.12
N ALA A 326 40.46 0.35 -21.36
CA ALA A 326 40.09 1.67 -21.85
C ALA A 326 38.57 1.87 -21.87
N VAL A 327 38.11 3.12 -21.87
CA VAL A 327 36.69 3.49 -22.08
C VAL A 327 36.54 4.13 -23.47
N ALA A 328 35.43 3.88 -24.15
CA ALA A 328 35.13 4.47 -25.45
C ALA A 328 34.64 5.92 -25.33
N GLU A 329 34.94 6.76 -26.34
CA GLU A 329 34.39 8.11 -26.38
C GLU A 329 32.87 8.12 -26.61
N ALA A 330 32.17 8.88 -25.77
CA ALA A 330 30.86 9.41 -26.12
C ALA A 330 31.04 10.49 -27.21
N GLY A 331 30.28 10.39 -28.31
CA GLY A 331 30.41 11.32 -29.44
C GLY A 331 30.20 12.77 -29.04
N GLY A 332 30.99 13.68 -29.62
CA GLY A 332 31.15 15.09 -29.20
C GLY A 332 29.94 16.00 -29.39
N GLY A 333 28.84 15.73 -28.68
CA GLY A 333 27.69 16.62 -28.52
C GLY A 333 27.86 17.62 -27.36
N ALA A 334 26.93 18.58 -27.25
CA ALA A 334 26.95 19.64 -26.24
C ALA A 334 26.40 19.22 -24.85
N SER A 335 26.54 17.94 -24.47
CA SER A 335 26.09 17.39 -23.19
C SER A 335 26.95 17.92 -22.01
N PRO A 336 26.38 18.10 -20.80
CA PRO A 336 27.14 18.46 -19.60
C PRO A 336 27.80 17.24 -18.91
N VAL A 337 27.66 16.02 -19.44
CA VAL A 337 28.39 14.83 -18.98
C VAL A 337 29.90 15.05 -19.15
N LEU A 338 30.69 14.66 -18.15
CA LEU A 338 32.16 14.71 -18.17
C LEU A 338 32.74 13.89 -19.34
N ARG A 339 33.83 14.38 -19.97
CA ARG A 339 34.39 13.84 -21.21
C ARG A 339 35.42 12.73 -20.95
N LEU A 340 35.89 12.06 -22.02
CA LEU A 340 36.88 10.97 -21.90
C LEU A 340 38.17 11.43 -21.19
N GLY A 341 38.70 12.62 -21.50
CA GLY A 341 39.89 13.14 -20.81
C GLY A 341 39.69 13.30 -19.31
N ASP A 342 38.46 13.59 -18.87
CA ASP A 342 38.10 13.68 -17.47
C ASP A 342 37.96 12.26 -16.85
N ILE A 343 37.45 11.26 -17.59
CA ILE A 343 37.48 9.82 -17.21
C ILE A 343 38.92 9.32 -17.00
N SER A 344 39.83 9.59 -17.95
CA SER A 344 41.24 9.19 -17.86
C SER A 344 41.93 9.84 -16.64
N LEU A 345 41.57 11.07 -16.28
CA LEU A 345 42.05 11.70 -15.05
C LEU A 345 41.52 10.99 -13.79
N LEU A 346 40.21 10.72 -13.73
CA LEU A 346 39.57 10.04 -12.59
C LEU A 346 40.19 8.66 -12.32
N LEU A 347 40.40 7.86 -13.36
CA LEU A 347 41.02 6.53 -13.25
C LEU A 347 42.52 6.62 -12.90
N ARG A 348 43.25 7.61 -13.45
CA ARG A 348 44.66 7.86 -13.07
C ARG A 348 44.80 8.23 -11.60
N LEU A 349 43.89 9.04 -11.05
CA LEU A 349 43.87 9.41 -9.63
C LEU A 349 43.62 8.19 -8.72
N GLN A 350 42.66 7.33 -9.11
CA GLN A 350 42.44 6.05 -8.41
C GLN A 350 43.71 5.19 -8.42
N ALA A 351 44.31 4.99 -9.60
CA ALA A 351 45.52 4.16 -9.76
C ALA A 351 46.72 4.71 -8.98
N GLN A 352 46.93 6.04 -8.97
CA GLN A 352 48.00 6.68 -8.19
C GLN A 352 47.83 6.49 -6.69
N GLN A 353 46.61 6.64 -6.16
CA GLN A 353 46.36 6.45 -4.73
C GLN A 353 46.41 4.98 -4.32
N MET A 354 45.89 4.06 -5.15
CA MET A 354 46.08 2.62 -4.93
C MET A 354 47.56 2.25 -4.90
N ALA A 355 48.36 2.68 -5.88
CA ALA A 355 49.79 2.38 -5.93
C ALA A 355 50.55 2.94 -4.71
N ALA A 356 50.21 4.16 -4.25
CA ALA A 356 50.79 4.73 -3.04
C ALA A 356 50.42 3.92 -1.78
N LYS A 357 49.15 3.55 -1.60
CA LYS A 357 48.69 2.72 -0.45
C LYS A 357 49.29 1.32 -0.50
N TRP A 358 49.41 0.70 -1.68
CA TRP A 358 50.05 -0.60 -1.82
C TRP A 358 51.55 -0.50 -1.48
N GLY A 359 52.22 0.61 -1.80
CA GLY A 359 53.58 0.92 -1.35
C GLY A 359 53.69 0.97 0.19
N GLU A 360 52.82 1.73 0.85
CA GLU A 360 52.74 1.82 2.32
C GLU A 360 52.61 0.43 2.97
N LEU A 361 51.77 -0.45 2.41
CA LEU A 361 51.60 -1.83 2.90
C LEU A 361 52.84 -2.70 2.66
N HIS A 362 53.57 -2.53 1.55
CA HIS A 362 54.82 -3.24 1.29
C HIS A 362 55.99 -2.78 2.19
N GLU A 363 55.96 -1.53 2.67
CA GLU A 363 56.92 -1.05 3.69
C GLU A 363 56.52 -1.49 5.11
N THR A 364 55.22 -1.64 5.39
CA THR A 364 54.68 -1.96 6.72
C THR A 364 54.69 -3.47 7.04
N PHE A 365 54.42 -4.32 6.04
CA PHE A 365 54.28 -5.77 6.23
C PHE A 365 55.47 -6.55 5.67
N PRO A 366 55.77 -7.76 6.19
CA PRO A 366 56.81 -8.62 5.62
C PRO A 366 56.58 -8.87 4.12
N PRO A 367 57.62 -8.89 3.27
CA PRO A 367 57.48 -9.24 1.87
C PRO A 367 57.01 -10.69 1.71
N GLY A 368 56.29 -10.99 0.62
CA GLY A 368 55.84 -12.35 0.30
C GLY A 368 56.98 -13.33 -0.04
N GLU A 369 58.19 -12.82 -0.31
CA GLU A 369 59.37 -13.59 -0.69
C GLU A 369 60.52 -13.46 0.34
N GLY A 370 61.49 -14.39 0.28
CA GLY A 370 62.66 -14.39 1.15
C GLY A 370 62.43 -14.97 2.55
N PRO A 371 63.37 -14.78 3.50
CA PRO A 371 63.35 -15.49 4.80
C PRO A 371 62.14 -15.21 5.69
N LEU A 372 61.45 -14.08 5.49
CA LEU A 372 60.26 -13.68 6.24
C LEU A 372 58.94 -13.98 5.50
N GLY A 373 58.98 -14.31 4.20
CA GLY A 373 57.76 -14.60 3.40
C GLY A 373 57.00 -15.86 3.82
N THR A 374 57.59 -16.68 4.70
CA THR A 374 56.93 -17.82 5.35
C THR A 374 55.98 -17.43 6.48
N ALA A 375 55.90 -16.13 6.82
CA ALA A 375 54.97 -15.59 7.82
C ALA A 375 53.49 -15.76 7.41
N LEU A 376 52.62 -15.89 8.42
CA LEU A 376 51.18 -16.04 8.25
C LEU A 376 50.53 -14.82 7.58
N ILE A 377 51.09 -13.63 7.80
CA ILE A 377 50.65 -12.36 7.22
C ILE A 377 51.84 -11.74 6.51
N SER A 378 51.65 -11.32 5.26
CA SER A 378 52.60 -10.55 4.47
C SER A 378 51.90 -9.37 3.79
N ALA A 379 52.67 -8.54 3.06
CA ALA A 379 52.12 -7.49 2.21
C ALA A 379 51.04 -8.00 1.23
N GLU A 380 51.12 -9.27 0.80
CA GLU A 380 50.17 -9.88 -0.15
C GLU A 380 48.73 -9.96 0.41
N GLU A 381 48.54 -10.39 1.67
CA GLU A 381 47.21 -10.36 2.28
C GLU A 381 46.74 -8.93 2.58
N ALA A 382 47.66 -8.03 2.94
CA ALA A 382 47.32 -6.65 3.23
C ALA A 382 46.81 -5.93 1.98
N VAL A 383 47.50 -6.07 0.85
CA VAL A 383 47.09 -5.54 -0.46
C VAL A 383 45.82 -6.24 -0.96
N LEU A 384 45.70 -7.56 -0.80
CA LEU A 384 44.46 -8.27 -1.15
C LEU A 384 43.24 -7.73 -0.38
N CYS A 385 43.36 -7.55 0.95
CA CYS A 385 42.30 -6.97 1.77
C CYS A 385 41.96 -5.53 1.37
N GLY A 386 42.98 -4.67 1.16
CA GLY A 386 42.78 -3.30 0.71
C GLY A 386 42.10 -3.22 -0.67
N ALA A 387 42.53 -4.04 -1.62
CA ALA A 387 42.00 -4.05 -2.98
C ALA A 387 40.56 -4.59 -3.04
N VAL A 388 40.21 -5.65 -2.29
CA VAL A 388 38.80 -6.10 -2.23
C VAL A 388 37.91 -5.11 -1.48
N GLN A 389 38.42 -4.46 -0.42
CA GLN A 389 37.69 -3.40 0.27
C GLN A 389 37.36 -2.24 -0.68
N HIS A 390 38.36 -1.73 -1.40
CA HIS A 390 38.16 -0.66 -2.37
C HIS A 390 37.27 -1.08 -3.56
N LEU A 391 37.38 -2.33 -4.03
CA LEU A 391 36.46 -2.91 -5.02
C LEU A 391 35.01 -2.93 -4.51
N GLY A 392 34.80 -3.24 -3.23
CA GLY A 392 33.50 -3.13 -2.57
C GLY A 392 32.98 -1.69 -2.50
N GLU A 393 33.86 -0.73 -2.19
CA GLU A 393 33.54 0.70 -2.17
C GLU A 393 33.15 1.24 -3.58
N VAL A 394 33.89 0.84 -4.63
CA VAL A 394 33.54 1.14 -6.04
C VAL A 394 32.15 0.57 -6.42
N CYS A 395 31.86 -0.67 -6.03
CA CYS A 395 30.55 -1.30 -6.26
C CYS A 395 29.42 -0.59 -5.48
N GLY A 396 29.70 -0.16 -4.24
CA GLY A 396 28.77 0.54 -3.37
C GLY A 396 28.45 1.95 -3.85
N GLN A 397 29.47 2.73 -4.24
CA GLN A 397 29.32 4.09 -4.73
C GLN A 397 28.63 4.14 -6.10
N TYR A 398 28.86 3.15 -6.98
CA TYR A 398 28.05 2.97 -8.19
C TYR A 398 26.57 2.80 -7.87
N ALA A 399 26.22 1.95 -6.90
CA ALA A 399 24.83 1.76 -6.49
C ALA A 399 24.20 3.02 -5.91
N GLN A 400 24.94 3.81 -5.12
CA GLN A 400 24.46 5.07 -4.58
C GLN A 400 24.31 6.14 -5.67
N GLY A 401 25.24 6.24 -6.62
CA GLY A 401 25.15 7.17 -7.77
C GLY A 401 23.98 6.86 -8.72
N VAL A 402 23.73 5.58 -8.99
CA VAL A 402 22.55 5.14 -9.73
C VAL A 402 21.26 5.39 -8.92
N GLY A 403 21.28 5.22 -7.59
CA GLY A 403 20.17 5.60 -6.72
C GLY A 403 19.86 7.10 -6.72
N HIS A 404 20.90 7.94 -6.70
CA HIS A 404 20.80 9.40 -6.72
C HIS A 404 20.11 9.92 -7.99
N LEU A 405 20.34 9.30 -9.16
CA LEU A 405 19.64 9.63 -10.41
C LEU A 405 18.11 9.52 -10.30
N GLU A 406 17.60 8.53 -9.55
CA GLU A 406 16.16 8.34 -9.33
C GLU A 406 15.60 9.32 -8.30
N GLU A 407 16.35 9.62 -7.25
CA GLU A 407 15.96 10.62 -6.25
C GLU A 407 16.01 12.05 -6.81
N MET A 408 16.96 12.36 -7.69
CA MET A 408 16.99 13.61 -8.46
C MET A 408 15.73 13.77 -9.33
N LEU A 409 15.26 12.69 -9.96
CA LEU A 409 13.98 12.72 -10.71
C LEU A 409 12.78 13.00 -9.78
N ARG A 410 12.74 12.40 -8.58
CA ARG A 410 11.70 12.71 -7.56
C ARG A 410 11.74 14.19 -7.18
N ARG A 411 12.92 14.73 -6.84
CA ARG A 411 13.08 16.14 -6.43
C ARG A 411 12.66 17.11 -7.51
N GLN A 412 13.09 16.88 -8.76
CA GLN A 412 12.76 17.74 -9.89
C GLN A 412 11.24 17.74 -10.16
N LEU A 413 10.58 16.59 -10.03
CA LEU A 413 9.12 16.49 -10.11
C LEU A 413 8.43 17.26 -8.96
N VAL A 414 8.86 17.06 -7.72
CA VAL A 414 8.33 17.76 -6.53
C VAL A 414 8.53 19.27 -6.62
N ALA A 415 9.68 19.73 -7.14
CA ALA A 415 9.99 21.14 -7.36
C ALA A 415 9.12 21.75 -8.47
N ALA A 416 8.95 21.06 -9.60
CA ALA A 416 8.09 21.50 -10.70
C ALA A 416 6.60 21.58 -10.31
N LEU A 417 6.15 20.69 -9.40
CA LEU A 417 4.78 20.69 -8.86
C LEU A 417 4.62 21.62 -7.63
N GLY A 418 5.71 22.18 -7.10
CA GLY A 418 5.73 23.01 -5.89
C GLY A 418 5.44 22.28 -4.57
N LYS A 419 5.08 20.99 -4.62
CA LYS A 419 4.88 20.09 -3.47
C LYS A 419 4.91 18.62 -3.91
N GLU A 420 5.10 17.72 -2.95
CA GLU A 420 4.78 16.30 -3.15
C GLU A 420 3.25 16.13 -3.22
N VAL A 421 2.78 15.34 -4.20
CA VAL A 421 1.34 15.16 -4.46
C VAL A 421 0.83 13.95 -3.69
N THR A 422 -0.26 14.14 -2.94
CA THR A 422 -0.91 13.04 -2.22
C THR A 422 -2.04 12.41 -3.05
N PRO A 423 -2.45 11.15 -2.78
CA PRO A 423 -3.64 10.57 -3.40
C PRO A 423 -4.89 11.45 -3.25
N ALA A 424 -5.07 12.09 -2.08
CA ALA A 424 -6.16 13.01 -1.81
C ALA A 424 -6.04 14.38 -2.53
N ASP A 425 -4.90 14.70 -3.14
CA ASP A 425 -4.78 15.80 -4.11
C ASP A 425 -5.10 15.32 -5.53
N PHE A 426 -4.66 14.11 -5.88
CA PHE A 426 -4.95 13.46 -7.15
C PHE A 426 -6.46 13.20 -7.34
N ASP A 427 -7.18 12.76 -6.29
CA ASP A 427 -8.66 12.70 -6.25
C ASP A 427 -9.30 14.02 -6.74
N LYS A 428 -8.88 15.15 -6.15
CA LYS A 428 -9.43 16.48 -6.45
C LYS A 428 -9.09 16.93 -7.87
N TYR A 429 -7.86 16.64 -8.32
CA TYR A 429 -7.43 16.91 -9.68
C TYR A 429 -8.28 16.12 -10.69
N MET A 430 -8.49 14.83 -10.47
CA MET A 430 -9.24 13.97 -11.38
C MET A 430 -10.70 14.37 -11.50
N VAL A 431 -11.35 14.82 -10.42
CA VAL A 431 -12.69 15.43 -10.47
C VAL A 431 -12.71 16.68 -11.35
N TYR A 432 -11.76 17.60 -11.17
CA TYR A 432 -11.63 18.81 -11.99
C TYR A 432 -11.33 18.49 -13.47
N HIS A 433 -10.52 17.46 -13.71
CA HIS A 433 -10.11 17.01 -15.05
C HIS A 433 -11.28 16.40 -15.82
N ASP A 434 -11.99 15.43 -15.23
CA ASP A 434 -13.14 14.78 -15.89
C ASP A 434 -14.28 15.79 -16.17
N GLN A 435 -14.51 16.77 -15.28
CA GLN A 435 -15.46 17.87 -15.52
C GLN A 435 -15.10 18.73 -16.76
N ARG A 436 -13.83 18.79 -17.15
CA ARG A 436 -13.37 19.48 -18.38
C ARG A 436 -13.35 18.56 -19.60
N ARG A 437 -13.15 17.26 -19.40
CA ARG A 437 -12.98 16.23 -20.43
C ARG A 437 -14.29 15.74 -21.05
N TYR A 438 -15.30 15.51 -20.22
CA TYR A 438 -16.64 15.10 -20.67
C TYR A 438 -17.49 16.30 -21.10
N ARG A 439 -18.46 16.06 -21.99
CA ARG A 439 -19.53 17.05 -22.27
C ARG A 439 -20.33 17.33 -20.99
N PRO A 440 -20.92 18.53 -20.81
CA PRO A 440 -21.66 18.85 -19.59
C PRO A 440 -22.76 17.85 -19.23
N GLU A 441 -23.42 17.25 -20.24
CA GLU A 441 -24.47 16.23 -20.11
C GLU A 441 -23.97 14.84 -19.66
N PHE A 442 -22.66 14.59 -19.66
CA PHE A 442 -22.01 13.33 -19.30
C PHE A 442 -20.89 13.50 -18.25
N ALA A 443 -20.68 14.71 -17.74
CA ALA A 443 -19.64 14.98 -16.75
C ALA A 443 -20.00 14.32 -15.41
N PRO A 444 -19.02 13.79 -14.64
CA PRO A 444 -19.29 13.29 -13.30
C PRO A 444 -19.85 14.39 -12.39
N GLU A 445 -20.99 14.11 -11.75
CA GLU A 445 -21.68 15.02 -10.84
C GLU A 445 -21.58 14.52 -9.38
N PRO A 446 -21.67 15.41 -8.37
CA PRO A 446 -21.69 14.98 -6.97
C PRO A 446 -22.95 14.18 -6.67
N PHE A 447 -22.82 12.98 -6.09
CA PHE A 447 -23.96 12.17 -5.67
C PHE A 447 -24.65 12.83 -4.47
N CYS A 448 -25.64 13.68 -4.74
CA CYS A 448 -26.35 14.48 -3.74
C CYS A 448 -27.77 14.80 -4.24
N PHE A 449 -28.68 13.84 -4.12
CA PHE A 449 -30.01 13.89 -4.71
C PHE A 449 -31.07 14.41 -3.74
N ALA A 450 -31.87 15.38 -4.19
CA ALA A 450 -32.93 15.98 -3.41
C ALA A 450 -34.20 15.11 -3.47
N VAL A 451 -34.63 14.57 -2.33
CA VAL A 451 -35.88 13.80 -2.22
C VAL A 451 -37.04 14.79 -2.31
N ARG A 452 -37.76 14.83 -3.43
CA ARG A 452 -38.86 15.77 -3.70
C ARG A 452 -39.97 15.12 -4.55
N ARG A 453 -41.20 15.63 -4.42
CA ARG A 453 -42.28 15.39 -5.39
C ARG A 453 -42.09 16.35 -6.58
N PRO A 454 -42.71 16.10 -7.75
CA PRO A 454 -42.91 17.14 -8.76
C PRO A 454 -43.46 18.43 -8.13
N ASP A 455 -42.95 19.59 -8.57
CA ASP A 455 -43.34 20.94 -8.12
C ASP A 455 -43.27 21.25 -6.62
N HIS A 456 -42.68 20.36 -5.81
CA HIS A 456 -42.59 20.52 -4.35
C HIS A 456 -41.17 20.80 -3.86
N TYR A 457 -41.09 21.51 -2.73
CA TYR A 457 -39.82 21.74 -2.03
C TYR A 457 -39.27 20.42 -1.44
N PRO A 458 -37.94 20.17 -1.47
CA PRO A 458 -37.39 18.88 -1.05
C PRO A 458 -37.71 18.48 0.40
N GLU A 459 -38.24 17.27 0.55
CA GLU A 459 -38.48 16.58 1.82
C GLU A 459 -37.15 16.07 2.42
N GLY A 460 -36.11 15.85 1.62
CA GLY A 460 -34.79 15.45 2.12
C GLY A 460 -33.67 15.54 1.10
N VAL A 461 -32.51 15.00 1.47
CA VAL A 461 -31.34 14.78 0.59
C VAL A 461 -30.76 13.40 0.89
N VAL A 462 -30.33 12.68 -0.16
CA VAL A 462 -29.55 11.44 -0.06
C VAL A 462 -28.25 11.63 -0.83
N SER A 463 -27.11 11.39 -0.16
CA SER A 463 -25.77 11.60 -0.70
C SER A 463 -24.84 10.43 -0.39
N LEU A 464 -24.00 10.04 -1.35
CA LEU A 464 -22.85 9.18 -1.08
C LEU A 464 -21.66 10.10 -0.77
N GLU A 465 -21.16 10.02 0.45
CA GLU A 465 -20.13 10.91 0.97
C GLU A 465 -18.81 10.15 1.22
N ALA A 466 -17.70 10.77 0.86
CA ALA A 466 -16.35 10.31 1.14
C ALA A 466 -15.77 10.99 2.38
N THR A 467 -15.11 10.21 3.23
CA THR A 467 -14.25 10.70 4.31
C THR A 467 -12.78 10.34 3.99
N PRO A 468 -11.88 11.33 3.85
CA PRO A 468 -10.47 11.06 3.60
C PRO A 468 -9.81 10.43 4.84
N VAL A 469 -9.20 9.26 4.69
CA VAL A 469 -8.57 8.51 5.79
C VAL A 469 -7.17 9.07 6.10
N THR A 470 -7.14 10.23 6.77
CA THR A 470 -5.90 10.93 7.12
C THR A 470 -5.19 10.29 8.32
N ASN A 471 -4.26 9.37 8.07
CA ASN A 471 -3.44 8.71 9.11
C ASN A 471 -2.54 9.68 9.93
N HIS A 472 -2.45 10.96 9.56
CA HIS A 472 -1.61 11.96 10.25
C HIS A 472 -2.20 12.54 11.55
N SER A 473 -3.44 12.23 11.93
CA SER A 473 -4.08 12.79 13.15
C SER A 473 -3.50 12.26 14.48
N ALA A 474 -2.35 11.56 14.47
CA ALA A 474 -1.77 10.89 15.63
C ALA A 474 -0.58 11.63 16.29
N TYR A 475 0.06 12.62 15.63
CA TYR A 475 1.34 13.18 16.11
C TYR A 475 1.41 14.70 16.31
N THR A 476 0.34 15.45 16.00
CA THR A 476 0.23 16.87 16.36
C THR A 476 -0.96 17.08 17.30
N GLY A 477 -0.69 17.48 18.55
CA GLY A 477 -1.71 17.73 19.59
C GLY A 477 -2.56 18.99 19.38
N LEU A 478 -2.76 19.40 18.13
CA LEU A 478 -3.68 20.46 17.73
C LEU A 478 -5.09 19.86 17.59
N PRO A 479 -6.17 20.58 17.96
CA PRO A 479 -7.53 20.12 17.69
C PRO A 479 -7.71 20.01 16.17
N GLY A 480 -7.94 18.78 15.68
CA GLY A 480 -7.93 18.48 14.26
C GLY A 480 -8.92 19.35 13.48
N GLY A 481 -8.45 19.97 12.40
CA GLY A 481 -9.33 20.55 11.40
C GLY A 481 -10.22 19.43 10.86
N GLY A 482 -11.52 19.49 11.16
CA GLY A 482 -12.43 18.37 10.94
C GLY A 482 -12.38 17.90 9.48
N ALA A 483 -12.20 16.60 9.28
CA ALA A 483 -12.17 16.00 7.94
C ALA A 483 -13.45 16.39 7.19
N VAL A 484 -13.29 17.20 6.14
CA VAL A 484 -14.43 17.73 5.39
C VAL A 484 -15.00 16.61 4.55
N VAL A 485 -16.06 15.99 5.07
CA VAL A 485 -16.89 15.01 4.37
C VAL A 485 -17.51 15.68 3.14
N GLN A 486 -17.33 15.10 1.96
CA GLN A 486 -17.85 15.64 0.69
C GLN A 486 -18.53 14.54 -0.13
N PRO A 487 -19.56 14.85 -0.94
CA PRO A 487 -20.14 13.89 -1.86
C PRO A 487 -19.10 13.35 -2.86
N ILE A 488 -19.13 12.05 -3.15
CA ILE A 488 -18.36 11.49 -4.28
C ILE A 488 -18.93 11.97 -5.60
N TYR A 489 -18.08 12.03 -6.62
CA TYR A 489 -18.51 12.27 -7.99
C TYR A 489 -18.82 10.95 -8.70
N THR A 490 -19.91 10.91 -9.45
CA THR A 490 -20.32 9.75 -10.26
C THR A 490 -20.77 10.20 -11.63
N THR A 491 -20.36 9.51 -12.69
CA THR A 491 -21.04 9.63 -13.99
C THR A 491 -22.47 9.08 -13.83
N CYS A 492 -23.48 9.79 -14.34
CA CYS A 492 -24.88 9.48 -14.07
C CYS A 492 -25.72 9.42 -15.36
N ARG A 493 -26.46 8.33 -15.56
CA ARG A 493 -27.53 8.21 -16.57
C ARG A 493 -28.88 8.24 -15.89
N ARG A 494 -29.70 9.28 -16.13
CA ARG A 494 -31.14 9.21 -15.88
C ARG A 494 -31.79 8.31 -16.94
N VAL A 495 -32.66 7.39 -16.53
CA VAL A 495 -33.49 6.59 -17.45
C VAL A 495 -34.75 7.40 -17.77
N ALA A 496 -35.07 7.56 -19.06
CA ALA A 496 -36.21 8.36 -19.49
C ALA A 496 -37.56 7.70 -19.16
N GLU A 497 -37.75 6.45 -19.57
CA GLU A 497 -38.99 5.68 -19.38
C GLU A 497 -38.70 4.38 -18.59
N PRO A 498 -38.65 4.43 -17.25
CA PRO A 498 -38.30 3.28 -16.43
C PRO A 498 -39.49 2.32 -16.20
N ALA A 499 -39.47 1.16 -16.87
CA ALA A 499 -40.47 0.09 -16.72
C ALA A 499 -40.71 -0.32 -15.23
N PRO A 500 -41.94 -0.61 -14.77
CA PRO A 500 -42.24 -0.82 -13.35
C PRO A 500 -41.40 -1.92 -12.68
N LEU A 501 -40.83 -1.62 -11.52
CA LEU A 501 -40.08 -2.59 -10.70
C LEU A 501 -40.93 -3.09 -9.54
N SER A 502 -40.48 -4.17 -8.90
CA SER A 502 -41.17 -4.73 -7.74
C SER A 502 -40.24 -5.39 -6.73
N PHE A 503 -40.67 -5.42 -5.47
CA PHE A 503 -39.97 -6.12 -4.39
C PHE A 503 -40.97 -6.88 -3.49
N LYS A 504 -40.48 -7.87 -2.75
CA LYS A 504 -41.28 -8.62 -1.78
C LYS A 504 -41.13 -8.01 -0.39
N ILE A 505 -42.24 -7.86 0.33
CA ILE A 505 -42.23 -7.53 1.76
C ILE A 505 -42.15 -8.84 2.56
N ASN A 506 -43.04 -9.78 2.24
CA ASN A 506 -43.15 -11.07 2.89
C ASN A 506 -43.36 -12.18 1.83
N ALA A 507 -43.80 -13.38 2.23
CA ALA A 507 -44.00 -14.51 1.31
C ALA A 507 -45.20 -14.34 0.36
N ALA A 508 -46.21 -13.55 0.73
CA ALA A 508 -47.41 -13.28 -0.06
C ALA A 508 -47.37 -11.88 -0.73
N THR A 509 -46.94 -10.86 0.00
CA THR A 509 -47.00 -9.46 -0.46
C THR A 509 -45.82 -9.08 -1.34
N ARG A 510 -46.13 -8.64 -2.56
CA ARG A 510 -45.20 -8.03 -3.53
C ARG A 510 -45.69 -6.63 -3.87
N VAL A 511 -44.86 -5.62 -3.61
CA VAL A 511 -45.15 -4.21 -3.95
C VAL A 511 -44.52 -3.87 -5.30
N GLN A 512 -45.28 -3.17 -6.14
CA GLN A 512 -44.79 -2.55 -7.38
C GLN A 512 -44.48 -1.07 -7.15
N PHE A 513 -43.49 -0.53 -7.87
CA PHE A 513 -43.15 0.89 -7.81
C PHE A 513 -42.71 1.48 -9.16
N THR A 514 -43.05 2.75 -9.35
CA THR A 514 -42.68 3.60 -10.49
C THR A 514 -42.09 4.92 -10.00
N GLY A 515 -41.41 5.66 -10.88
CA GLY A 515 -40.71 6.90 -10.55
C GLY A 515 -39.29 6.97 -11.16
N GLU A 516 -38.51 7.96 -10.74
CA GLU A 516 -37.21 8.28 -11.35
C GLU A 516 -36.18 7.16 -11.18
N ARG A 517 -35.29 7.00 -12.18
CA ARG A 517 -34.14 6.08 -12.08
C ARG A 517 -32.86 6.71 -12.57
N PHE A 518 -31.80 6.41 -11.84
CA PHE A 518 -30.45 6.89 -12.08
C PHE A 518 -29.46 5.72 -12.00
N VAL A 519 -28.65 5.53 -13.05
CA VAL A 519 -27.54 4.58 -13.06
C VAL A 519 -26.25 5.36 -12.85
N HIS A 520 -25.47 4.97 -11.83
CA HIS A 520 -24.26 5.65 -11.39
C HIS A 520 -23.04 4.77 -11.60
N ALA A 521 -22.00 5.35 -12.20
CA ALA A 521 -20.66 4.78 -12.23
C ALA A 521 -19.77 5.51 -11.22
N TYR A 522 -19.08 4.74 -10.37
CA TYR A 522 -18.03 5.24 -9.48
C TYR A 522 -16.69 4.56 -9.79
N VAL A 523 -15.66 5.36 -10.02
CA VAL A 523 -14.27 4.90 -10.15
C VAL A 523 -13.50 5.40 -8.93
N GLY A 524 -13.30 4.52 -7.96
CA GLY A 524 -12.29 4.72 -6.93
C GLY A 524 -10.89 4.40 -7.47
N HIS A 525 -9.85 4.82 -6.76
CA HIS A 525 -8.49 4.36 -7.01
C HIS A 525 -7.76 4.04 -5.69
N ALA A 526 -6.70 3.25 -5.78
CA ALA A 526 -5.84 2.90 -4.65
C ALA A 526 -4.38 2.84 -5.10
N PHE A 527 -3.49 3.48 -4.34
CA PHE A 527 -2.03 3.38 -4.50
C PHE A 527 -1.43 2.50 -3.39
N ALA A 528 -0.37 1.76 -3.68
CA ALA A 528 0.28 0.91 -2.68
C ALA A 528 0.81 1.76 -1.51
N GLY A 529 0.54 1.29 -0.29
CA GLY A 529 0.86 2.00 0.95
C GLY A 529 -0.13 3.10 1.37
N ALA A 530 -1.06 3.50 0.51
CA ALA A 530 -2.11 4.45 0.86
C ALA A 530 -3.32 3.75 1.51
N SER A 531 -3.96 4.40 2.49
CA SER A 531 -5.28 4.01 2.95
C SER A 531 -6.34 4.53 1.98
N GLY A 532 -7.17 3.64 1.44
CA GLY A 532 -8.25 3.99 0.52
C GLY A 532 -9.36 4.83 1.16
N VAL A 533 -10.21 5.42 0.32
CA VAL A 533 -11.32 6.29 0.75
C VAL A 533 -12.37 5.50 1.53
N ALA A 534 -12.79 6.02 2.69
CA ALA A 534 -13.94 5.50 3.42
C ALA A 534 -15.22 6.16 2.90
N LEU A 535 -16.20 5.36 2.47
CA LEU A 535 -17.48 5.84 1.97
C LEU A 535 -18.61 5.67 3.00
N SER A 536 -19.59 6.55 2.94
CA SER A 536 -20.85 6.43 3.68
C SER A 536 -22.03 6.94 2.87
N LEU A 537 -23.14 6.22 2.89
CA LEU A 537 -24.43 6.76 2.46
C LEU A 537 -25.01 7.60 3.60
N THR A 538 -25.22 8.88 3.33
CA THR A 538 -25.86 9.81 4.26
C THR A 538 -27.23 10.24 3.74
N ALA A 539 -28.26 10.16 4.57
CA ALA A 539 -29.61 10.58 4.26
C ALA A 539 -30.12 11.56 5.32
N ARG A 540 -30.52 12.76 4.89
CA ARG A 540 -30.91 13.88 5.76
C ARG A 540 -32.35 14.29 5.47
N ALA A 541 -33.24 14.12 6.44
CA ALA A 541 -34.60 14.62 6.40
C ALA A 541 -34.66 16.13 6.70
N ARG A 542 -35.64 16.84 6.13
CA ARG A 542 -35.95 18.22 6.53
C ARG A 542 -36.89 18.26 7.73
N GLN A 543 -37.30 19.47 8.13
CA GLN A 543 -38.34 19.64 9.14
C GLN A 543 -39.69 19.24 8.54
N PHE A 544 -40.50 18.47 9.28
CA PHE A 544 -41.84 18.00 8.88
C PHE A 544 -41.91 17.10 7.63
N SER A 545 -40.78 16.59 7.15
CA SER A 545 -40.71 15.61 6.07
C SER A 545 -40.85 14.18 6.55
N CYS A 546 -41.25 13.26 5.66
CA CYS A 546 -41.13 11.82 5.89
C CYS A 546 -40.92 11.04 4.58
N PHE A 547 -39.84 10.25 4.53
CA PHE A 547 -39.54 9.33 3.43
C PHE A 547 -38.86 8.07 3.97
N MET A 548 -38.84 7.01 3.16
CA MET A 548 -38.19 5.75 3.48
C MET A 548 -37.00 5.52 2.54
N VAL A 549 -35.92 4.96 3.06
CA VAL A 549 -34.75 4.51 2.29
C VAL A 549 -34.64 3.00 2.43
N LEU A 550 -34.54 2.29 1.31
CA LEU A 550 -34.29 0.86 1.23
C LEU A 550 -32.95 0.61 0.54
N LEU A 551 -32.14 -0.28 1.09
CA LEU A 551 -30.84 -0.67 0.56
C LEU A 551 -30.91 -2.12 0.12
N GLY A 552 -30.50 -2.43 -1.11
CA GLY A 552 -30.69 -3.76 -1.68
C GLY A 552 -29.84 -4.04 -2.90
N ARG A 553 -30.16 -5.12 -3.60
CA ARG A 553 -29.58 -5.47 -4.90
C ARG A 553 -30.65 -5.42 -5.99
N MET A 554 -30.21 -5.31 -7.23
CA MET A 554 -31.08 -5.58 -8.38
C MET A 554 -31.19 -7.09 -8.55
N GLY A 555 -32.40 -7.56 -8.84
CA GLY A 555 -32.70 -8.97 -9.12
C GLY A 555 -33.26 -9.14 -10.54
N PRO A 556 -33.25 -10.38 -11.07
CA PRO A 556 -33.69 -10.65 -12.43
C PRO A 556 -35.19 -10.37 -12.64
N GLY A 557 -35.58 -10.12 -13.89
CA GLY A 557 -36.99 -9.98 -14.27
C GLY A 557 -37.73 -8.84 -13.57
N GLY A 558 -37.12 -7.66 -13.54
CA GLY A 558 -37.74 -6.45 -12.97
C GLY A 558 -37.91 -6.49 -11.45
N THR A 559 -36.91 -6.99 -10.71
CA THR A 559 -36.97 -7.08 -9.24
C THR A 559 -35.92 -6.26 -8.51
N PHE A 560 -36.27 -5.84 -7.30
CA PHE A 560 -35.38 -5.25 -6.30
C PHE A 560 -35.43 -6.10 -5.03
N GLU A 561 -34.26 -6.36 -4.44
CA GLU A 561 -34.11 -7.21 -3.25
C GLU A 561 -33.68 -6.37 -2.03
N PRO A 562 -34.63 -5.80 -1.27
CA PRO A 562 -34.34 -4.95 -0.12
C PRO A 562 -33.71 -5.73 1.04
N SER A 563 -32.39 -5.56 1.19
CA SER A 563 -31.61 -6.10 2.31
C SER A 563 -31.93 -5.38 3.63
N HIS A 564 -32.07 -4.05 3.61
CA HIS A 564 -32.38 -3.20 4.76
C HIS A 564 -33.40 -2.12 4.38
N ALA A 565 -34.14 -1.58 5.34
CA ALA A 565 -35.06 -0.45 5.16
C ALA A 565 -35.15 0.41 6.44
N ILE A 566 -35.39 1.71 6.30
CA ILE A 566 -35.53 2.65 7.42
C ILE A 566 -36.38 3.86 7.04
N VAL A 567 -37.20 4.35 7.97
CA VAL A 567 -38.00 5.58 7.83
C VAL A 567 -37.26 6.76 8.46
N LEU A 568 -37.14 7.86 7.72
CA LEU A 568 -36.50 9.10 8.15
C LEU A 568 -37.51 10.24 8.17
N GLN A 569 -37.55 10.97 9.28
CA GLN A 569 -38.53 12.02 9.52
C GLN A 569 -37.96 13.19 10.34
N ASN A 570 -38.57 14.38 10.24
CA ASN A 570 -38.39 15.48 11.20
C ASN A 570 -36.91 15.79 11.61
N LYS A 571 -36.04 16.10 10.64
CA LYS A 571 -34.58 16.34 10.81
C LYS A 571 -33.77 15.12 11.30
N ASP A 572 -34.28 13.91 11.10
CA ASP A 572 -33.45 12.70 11.13
C ASP A 572 -32.28 12.82 10.15
N GLU A 573 -31.08 12.52 10.62
CA GLU A 573 -29.86 12.37 9.84
C GLU A 573 -29.33 10.95 10.08
N LEU A 574 -29.16 10.18 9.01
CA LEU A 574 -28.67 8.81 9.03
C LEU A 574 -27.36 8.75 8.24
N THR A 575 -26.34 8.13 8.82
CA THR A 575 -25.08 7.82 8.16
C THR A 575 -24.82 6.31 8.25
N VAL A 576 -24.76 5.68 7.08
CA VAL A 576 -24.51 4.25 6.87
C VAL A 576 -23.11 4.08 6.29
N PRO A 577 -22.12 3.56 7.04
CA PRO A 577 -20.80 3.25 6.49
C PRO A 577 -20.90 2.21 5.38
N LEU A 578 -20.06 2.34 4.35
CA LEU A 578 -20.01 1.42 3.21
C LEU A 578 -18.61 0.82 3.11
N ALA A 579 -18.54 -0.51 3.07
CA ALA A 579 -17.30 -1.25 2.87
C ALA A 579 -17.12 -1.57 1.38
N LEU A 580 -15.92 -1.36 0.85
CA LEU A 580 -15.58 -1.67 -0.54
C LEU A 580 -14.85 -3.01 -0.60
N SER A 581 -15.47 -4.01 -1.24
CA SER A 581 -14.90 -5.35 -1.41
C SER A 581 -14.53 -5.60 -2.88
N GLN A 582 -13.24 -5.69 -3.16
CA GLN A 582 -12.70 -5.85 -4.51
C GLN A 582 -12.70 -7.32 -4.96
N LEU A 583 -13.05 -7.58 -6.21
CA LEU A 583 -12.90 -8.87 -6.87
C LEU A 583 -11.56 -8.94 -7.65
N PRO A 584 -11.08 -10.15 -8.02
CA PRO A 584 -10.03 -10.31 -9.03
C PRO A 584 -10.44 -9.65 -10.35
N THR A 585 -9.47 -9.09 -11.09
CA THR A 585 -9.74 -8.52 -12.42
C THR A 585 -10.22 -9.61 -13.39
N ALA A 586 -10.83 -9.21 -14.50
CA ALA A 586 -11.26 -10.15 -15.53
C ALA A 586 -10.09 -11.00 -16.06
N ARG A 587 -8.90 -10.38 -16.21
CA ARG A 587 -7.66 -11.02 -16.66
C ARG A 587 -7.11 -11.99 -15.62
N GLU A 588 -6.91 -11.54 -14.38
CA GLU A 588 -6.45 -12.41 -13.28
C GLU A 588 -7.34 -13.65 -13.13
N PHE A 589 -8.66 -13.46 -13.22
CA PHE A 589 -9.61 -14.55 -13.14
C PHE A 589 -9.51 -15.51 -14.33
N ARG A 590 -9.43 -15.00 -15.57
CA ARG A 590 -9.24 -15.83 -16.78
C ARG A 590 -7.97 -16.67 -16.65
N ASP A 591 -6.86 -16.03 -16.32
CA ASP A 591 -5.53 -16.65 -16.27
C ASP A 591 -5.46 -17.67 -15.11
N ALA A 592 -6.13 -17.41 -13.98
CA ALA A 592 -6.24 -18.35 -12.87
C ALA A 592 -7.08 -19.61 -13.18
N ILE A 593 -8.10 -19.51 -14.04
CA ILE A 593 -8.94 -20.67 -14.40
C ILE A 593 -8.43 -21.45 -15.64
N GLU A 594 -7.46 -20.92 -16.38
CA GLU A 594 -6.95 -21.56 -17.61
C GLU A 594 -6.42 -22.98 -17.36
N SER A 595 -5.75 -23.19 -16.23
CA SER A 595 -5.22 -24.49 -15.80
C SER A 595 -6.27 -25.49 -15.27
N LEU A 596 -7.52 -25.07 -15.10
CA LEU A 596 -8.61 -25.89 -14.54
C LEU A 596 -9.33 -26.69 -15.63
N SER A 597 -9.95 -27.81 -15.25
CA SER A 597 -10.73 -28.65 -16.18
C SER A 597 -11.96 -27.90 -16.72
N PRO A 598 -12.52 -28.28 -17.89
CA PRO A 598 -13.68 -27.59 -18.47
C PRO A 598 -14.89 -27.48 -17.53
N GLU A 599 -15.12 -28.47 -16.66
CA GLU A 599 -16.19 -28.39 -15.64
C GLU A 599 -15.88 -27.41 -14.52
N GLN A 600 -14.63 -27.39 -14.05
CA GLN A 600 -14.17 -26.42 -13.04
C GLN A 600 -14.20 -24.99 -13.61
N GLN A 601 -13.84 -24.81 -14.88
CA GLN A 601 -13.99 -23.53 -15.57
C GLN A 601 -15.45 -23.10 -15.70
N ARG A 602 -16.37 -24.02 -16.06
CA ARG A 602 -17.81 -23.71 -16.13
C ARG A 602 -18.35 -23.29 -14.76
N PHE A 603 -18.03 -24.04 -13.72
CA PHE A 603 -18.38 -23.71 -12.33
C PHE A 603 -17.84 -22.35 -11.91
N ALA A 604 -16.54 -22.09 -12.13
CA ALA A 604 -15.90 -20.82 -11.76
C ALA A 604 -16.52 -19.63 -12.52
N LYS A 605 -16.76 -19.76 -13.83
CA LYS A 605 -17.39 -18.72 -14.66
C LYS A 605 -18.80 -18.38 -14.17
N ALA A 606 -19.61 -19.39 -13.84
CA ALA A 606 -20.93 -19.18 -13.25
C ALA A 606 -20.87 -18.53 -11.85
N TYR A 607 -19.90 -18.91 -11.02
CA TYR A 607 -19.70 -18.30 -9.71
C TYR A 607 -19.24 -16.83 -9.81
N ARG A 608 -18.38 -16.49 -10.79
CA ARG A 608 -18.00 -15.09 -11.05
C ARG A 608 -19.19 -14.26 -11.52
N ALA A 609 -20.07 -14.77 -12.38
CA ALA A 609 -21.28 -14.06 -12.81
C ALA A 609 -22.12 -13.64 -11.58
N MET A 610 -22.43 -14.59 -10.69
CA MET A 610 -23.14 -14.34 -9.43
C MET A 610 -22.40 -13.34 -8.50
N GLN A 611 -21.06 -13.34 -8.50
CA GLN A 611 -20.28 -12.34 -7.76
C GLN A 611 -20.41 -10.93 -8.37
N LEU A 612 -20.35 -10.83 -9.70
CA LEU A 612 -20.44 -9.59 -10.47
C LEU A 612 -21.84 -8.97 -10.41
N GLU A 613 -22.91 -9.75 -10.61
CA GLU A 613 -24.30 -9.33 -10.35
C GLU A 613 -24.41 -8.67 -8.96
N GLY A 614 -23.79 -9.31 -7.98
CA GLY A 614 -23.74 -8.83 -6.61
C GLY A 614 -22.80 -7.63 -6.35
N CYS A 615 -22.18 -7.02 -7.35
CA CYS A 615 -21.46 -5.75 -7.22
C CYS A 615 -22.39 -4.52 -7.34
N VAL A 616 -23.62 -4.68 -7.85
CA VAL A 616 -24.59 -3.57 -7.96
C VAL A 616 -25.25 -3.30 -6.60
N LEU A 617 -25.15 -2.06 -6.13
CA LEU A 617 -25.91 -1.56 -4.98
C LEU A 617 -27.13 -0.77 -5.47
N GLY A 618 -28.33 -1.15 -5.03
CA GLY A 618 -29.56 -0.38 -5.25
C GLY A 618 -29.95 0.40 -4.00
N VAL A 619 -30.15 1.71 -4.15
CA VAL A 619 -30.67 2.62 -3.12
C VAL A 619 -32.03 3.15 -3.60
N LEU A 620 -33.11 2.65 -3.00
CA LEU A 620 -34.49 3.00 -3.33
C LEU A 620 -35.03 3.98 -2.28
N VAL A 621 -35.52 5.14 -2.73
CA VAL A 621 -36.16 6.15 -1.90
C VAL A 621 -37.66 6.17 -2.21
N LEU A 622 -38.51 6.06 -1.19
CA LEU A 622 -39.97 6.09 -1.31
C LEU A 622 -40.55 7.28 -0.53
N GLN A 623 -41.35 8.12 -1.19
CA GLN A 623 -41.99 9.27 -0.57
C GLN A 623 -43.32 8.86 0.06
N LEU A 624 -43.47 9.10 1.37
CA LEU A 624 -44.57 8.50 2.15
C LEU A 624 -45.86 9.31 2.11
N LYS A 625 -45.78 10.65 1.98
CA LYS A 625 -46.98 11.51 1.95
C LYS A 625 -47.88 11.31 0.71
N PRO A 626 -47.37 11.22 -0.54
CA PRO A 626 -48.21 10.92 -1.70
C PRO A 626 -48.93 9.57 -1.55
N GLN A 627 -48.27 8.58 -0.96
CA GLN A 627 -48.88 7.28 -0.72
C GLN A 627 -49.96 7.35 0.38
N LEU A 628 -49.74 8.11 1.46
CA LEU A 628 -50.76 8.39 2.49
C LEU A 628 -51.97 9.14 1.91
N GLU A 629 -51.73 10.15 1.06
CA GLU A 629 -52.77 10.93 0.37
C GLU A 629 -53.64 9.98 -0.49
N ARG A 630 -53.02 9.16 -1.36
CA ARG A 630 -53.70 8.14 -2.19
C ARG A 630 -54.43 7.06 -1.36
N LEU A 631 -53.79 6.54 -0.30
CA LEU A 631 -54.36 5.49 0.56
C LEU A 631 -55.65 5.93 1.26
N LEU A 632 -55.68 7.18 1.72
CA LEU A 632 -56.79 7.78 2.45
C LEU A 632 -57.88 8.36 1.53
N LYS A 633 -57.65 8.38 0.21
CA LYS A 633 -58.48 8.99 -0.85
C LYS A 633 -58.54 10.53 -0.77
N LEU A 634 -57.46 11.14 -0.29
CA LEU A 634 -57.24 12.58 -0.31
C LEU A 634 -56.63 13.01 -1.66
N GLY A 635 -56.75 14.30 -1.98
CA GLY A 635 -56.11 14.92 -3.14
C GLY A 635 -54.61 15.18 -2.93
N ASP A 636 -53.89 15.34 -4.03
CA ASP A 636 -52.44 15.53 -4.02
C ASP A 636 -52.02 16.75 -3.18
N GLY A 637 -51.07 16.54 -2.27
CA GLY A 637 -50.55 17.59 -1.40
C GLY A 637 -51.46 17.96 -0.23
N ALA A 638 -52.62 17.33 -0.03
CA ALA A 638 -53.54 17.61 1.07
C ALA A 638 -52.88 17.49 2.46
N LEU A 639 -51.93 16.57 2.65
CA LEU A 639 -51.23 16.39 3.93
C LEU A 639 -50.03 17.36 4.10
N THR A 640 -49.67 18.14 3.08
CA THR A 640 -48.46 18.99 3.10
C THR A 640 -48.49 20.10 4.17
N LYS A 641 -49.67 20.57 4.56
CA LYS A 641 -49.85 21.52 5.69
C LYS A 641 -50.18 20.82 7.02
N GLU A 642 -50.51 19.53 6.98
CA GLU A 642 -51.13 18.78 8.07
C GLU A 642 -50.09 18.00 8.87
N ILE A 643 -49.16 18.74 9.46
CA ILE A 643 -47.98 18.20 10.16
C ILE A 643 -48.38 17.24 11.29
N LYS A 644 -49.30 17.67 12.18
CA LYS A 644 -49.74 16.84 13.32
C LYS A 644 -50.46 15.58 12.83
N LEU A 645 -51.37 15.72 11.86
CA LEU A 645 -52.12 14.60 11.28
C LEU A 645 -51.18 13.58 10.64
N THR A 646 -50.18 14.03 9.87
CA THR A 646 -49.19 13.15 9.23
C THR A 646 -48.37 12.37 10.27
N GLN A 647 -47.96 13.02 11.37
CA GLN A 647 -47.26 12.35 12.47
C GLN A 647 -48.17 11.34 13.19
N GLN A 648 -49.44 11.70 13.46
CA GLN A 648 -50.40 10.80 14.08
C GLN A 648 -50.73 9.59 13.17
N LEU A 649 -50.91 9.80 11.86
CA LEU A 649 -51.13 8.72 10.88
C LEU A 649 -49.96 7.73 10.86
N LEU A 650 -48.72 8.21 10.75
CA LEU A 650 -47.53 7.35 10.81
C LEU A 650 -47.43 6.59 12.14
N GLN A 651 -47.78 7.21 13.26
CA GLN A 651 -47.82 6.55 14.56
C GLN A 651 -48.91 5.45 14.63
N LEU A 652 -50.10 5.72 14.10
CA LEU A 652 -51.19 4.73 14.08
C LEU A 652 -50.87 3.51 13.20
N PHE A 653 -50.16 3.71 12.08
CA PHE A 653 -49.72 2.60 11.23
C PHE A 653 -48.53 1.81 11.82
N VAL A 654 -47.52 2.50 12.39
CA VAL A 654 -46.28 1.84 12.85
C VAL A 654 -46.34 1.33 14.29
N GLU A 655 -46.88 2.11 15.24
CA GLU A 655 -46.90 1.73 16.66
C GLU A 655 -48.18 1.00 17.08
N HIS A 656 -49.27 1.20 16.33
CA HIS A 656 -50.61 0.70 16.69
C HIS A 656 -51.26 -0.20 15.62
N GLN A 657 -50.59 -0.43 14.48
CA GLN A 657 -51.00 -1.33 13.39
C GLN A 657 -52.48 -1.20 12.97
N ILE A 658 -53.01 0.03 12.96
CA ILE A 658 -54.43 0.31 12.67
C ILE A 658 -54.70 0.12 11.16
N PRO A 659 -55.72 -0.68 10.78
CA PRO A 659 -56.12 -0.86 9.38
C PRO A 659 -56.46 0.46 8.68
N SER A 660 -55.93 0.65 7.47
CA SER A 660 -56.05 1.92 6.72
C SER A 660 -57.47 2.26 6.30
N ASP A 661 -58.35 1.28 6.14
CA ASP A 661 -59.77 1.51 5.83
C ASP A 661 -60.49 2.34 6.90
N LEU A 662 -60.19 2.09 8.19
CA LEU A 662 -60.76 2.82 9.33
C LEU A 662 -60.35 4.30 9.37
N LEU A 663 -59.19 4.62 8.79
CA LEU A 663 -58.64 5.97 8.73
C LEU A 663 -59.01 6.68 7.42
N SER A 664 -59.34 5.93 6.36
CA SER A 664 -59.66 6.44 5.03
C SER A 664 -60.98 7.23 4.97
N TYR A 665 -61.14 8.05 3.92
CA TYR A 665 -62.44 8.65 3.63
C TYR A 665 -63.44 7.58 3.15
N GLY A 666 -64.45 7.30 3.97
CA GLY A 666 -65.52 6.33 3.69
C GLY A 666 -66.70 6.88 2.86
N GLY A 667 -66.71 8.18 2.55
CA GLY A 667 -67.80 8.80 1.78
C GLY A 667 -67.85 8.29 0.33
N GLY A 668 -69.05 7.93 -0.13
CA GLY A 668 -69.26 7.31 -1.45
C GLY A 668 -69.17 8.25 -2.66
N ASP A 669 -68.92 9.54 -2.45
CA ASP A 669 -68.75 10.53 -3.53
C ASP A 669 -67.28 10.95 -3.65
N ALA A 670 -66.64 10.58 -4.77
CA ALA A 670 -65.26 10.93 -5.06
C ALA A 670 -65.08 12.45 -5.29
N ALA A 671 -66.13 13.15 -5.73
CA ALA A 671 -66.14 14.59 -5.99
C ALA A 671 -66.39 15.44 -4.73
N ALA A 672 -66.50 14.83 -3.54
CA ALA A 672 -66.63 15.55 -2.29
C ALA A 672 -65.48 16.58 -2.09
N PRO A 673 -65.78 17.82 -1.64
CA PRO A 673 -64.77 18.84 -1.38
C PRO A 673 -63.64 18.38 -0.46
N GLU A 674 -62.39 18.68 -0.84
CA GLU A 674 -61.19 18.16 -0.18
C GLU A 674 -61.12 18.49 1.32
N ALA A 675 -61.62 19.66 1.72
CA ALA A 675 -61.70 20.06 3.13
C ALA A 675 -62.57 19.11 3.97
N LEU A 676 -63.67 18.57 3.41
CA LEU A 676 -64.56 17.63 4.10
C LEU A 676 -63.94 16.23 4.19
N LYS A 677 -63.16 15.82 3.18
CA LYS A 677 -62.38 14.57 3.24
C LYS A 677 -61.33 14.66 4.34
N LEU A 678 -60.58 15.76 4.37
CA LEU A 678 -59.56 16.03 5.38
C LEU A 678 -60.15 16.11 6.79
N GLU A 679 -61.30 16.76 6.97
CA GLU A 679 -61.98 16.88 8.27
C GLU A 679 -62.48 15.52 8.78
N ALA A 680 -63.04 14.67 7.91
CA ALA A 680 -63.42 13.31 8.27
C ALA A 680 -62.21 12.46 8.70
N VAL A 681 -61.10 12.49 7.94
CA VAL A 681 -59.86 11.78 8.28
C VAL A 681 -59.27 12.30 9.61
N ARG A 682 -59.27 13.62 9.85
CA ARG A 682 -58.91 14.20 11.15
C ARG A 682 -59.78 13.68 12.29
N GLY A 683 -61.10 13.57 12.06
CA GLY A 683 -62.05 13.04 13.03
C GLY A 683 -61.79 11.58 13.39
N HIS A 684 -61.55 10.73 12.39
CA HIS A 684 -61.21 9.31 12.60
C HIS A 684 -59.89 9.16 13.38
N VAL A 685 -58.85 9.90 12.99
CA VAL A 685 -57.54 9.89 13.68
C VAL A 685 -57.63 10.41 15.11
N ALA A 686 -58.45 11.45 15.37
CA ALA A 686 -58.66 11.98 16.71
C ALA A 686 -59.33 10.94 17.62
N ALA A 687 -60.49 10.40 17.21
CA ALA A 687 -61.23 9.42 18.02
C ALA A 687 -60.40 8.18 18.40
N ILE A 688 -59.57 7.69 17.47
CA ILE A 688 -58.69 6.53 17.74
C ILE A 688 -57.53 6.93 18.65
N MET A 689 -56.94 8.12 18.49
CA MET A 689 -55.87 8.60 19.38
C MET A 689 -56.35 8.90 20.80
N ASP A 690 -57.56 9.46 20.95
CA ASP A 690 -58.15 9.75 22.27
C ASP A 690 -58.43 8.44 23.01
N MET A 691 -59.00 7.43 22.35
CA MET A 691 -59.17 6.06 22.88
C MET A 691 -57.84 5.41 23.30
N ILE A 692 -56.78 5.59 22.52
CA ILE A 692 -55.44 5.06 22.83
C ILE A 692 -54.83 5.77 24.05
N GLU A 693 -55.07 7.08 24.20
CA GLU A 693 -54.58 7.85 25.35
C GLU A 693 -55.36 7.52 26.63
N GLU A 694 -56.69 7.35 26.56
CA GLU A 694 -57.51 6.84 27.67
C GLU A 694 -57.01 5.47 28.15
N ALA A 695 -56.73 4.55 27.23
CA ALA A 695 -56.18 3.23 27.55
C ALA A 695 -54.78 3.31 28.21
N LYS A 696 -53.89 4.17 27.71
CA LYS A 696 -52.56 4.42 28.30
C LYS A 696 -52.67 5.03 29.70
N GLN A 697 -53.60 5.96 29.92
CA GLN A 697 -53.84 6.56 31.23
C GLN A 697 -54.44 5.55 32.21
N ALA A 698 -55.32 4.65 31.77
CA ALA A 698 -55.82 3.54 32.57
C ALA A 698 -54.70 2.56 33.00
N GLU A 699 -53.82 2.15 32.09
CA GLU A 699 -52.68 1.29 32.43
C GLU A 699 -51.71 1.99 33.42
N LEU A 700 -51.39 3.26 33.19
CA LEU A 700 -50.54 4.04 34.09
C LEU A 700 -51.19 4.25 35.47
N HIS A 701 -52.51 4.37 35.54
CA HIS A 701 -53.25 4.44 36.80
C HIS A 701 -53.23 3.09 37.53
N GLN A 702 -53.47 1.99 36.83
CA GLN A 702 -53.39 0.64 37.39
C GLN A 702 -51.98 0.34 37.92
N ARG A 703 -50.92 0.55 37.13
CA ARG A 703 -49.53 0.34 37.59
C ARG A 703 -49.12 1.24 38.75
N ARG A 704 -49.70 2.45 38.86
CA ARG A 704 -49.51 3.31 40.06
C ARG A 704 -50.23 2.74 41.28
N GLN A 705 -51.42 2.18 41.13
CA GLN A 705 -52.12 1.51 42.23
C GLN A 705 -51.36 0.25 42.67
N GLU A 706 -50.91 -0.59 41.74
CA GLU A 706 -50.07 -1.76 41.99
C GLU A 706 -48.78 -1.38 42.73
N ALA A 707 -48.04 -0.37 42.26
CA ALA A 707 -46.84 0.14 42.94
C ALA A 707 -47.11 0.74 44.34
N CYS A 708 -48.30 1.28 44.58
CA CYS A 708 -48.73 1.72 45.92
C CYS A 708 -49.10 0.54 46.85
N TYR A 709 -49.57 -0.59 46.31
CA TYR A 709 -49.81 -1.81 47.08
C TYR A 709 -48.50 -2.56 47.40
N ASP A 710 -47.53 -2.57 46.47
CA ASP A 710 -46.23 -3.22 46.65
C ASP A 710 -45.29 -2.50 47.63
N ASN A 711 -45.50 -1.20 47.91
CA ASN A 711 -44.65 -0.45 48.84
C ASN A 711 -45.45 0.49 49.79
N PRO A 712 -46.19 -0.06 50.76
CA PRO A 712 -47.15 0.69 51.58
C PRO A 712 -46.55 1.55 52.72
N LEU A 713 -45.22 1.72 52.79
CA LEU A 713 -44.53 2.37 53.93
C LEU A 713 -43.88 3.73 53.59
N ALA A 714 -44.45 4.48 52.64
CA ALA A 714 -43.97 5.81 52.24
C ALA A 714 -45.09 6.87 52.13
N GLY A 715 -46.04 6.90 53.07
CA GLY A 715 -47.17 7.86 53.00
C GLY A 715 -48.03 8.09 54.26
N GLY A 716 -47.64 7.60 55.43
CA GLY A 716 -48.42 7.76 56.67
C GLY A 716 -47.91 8.89 57.57
N GLY A 717 -48.44 10.12 57.43
CA GLY A 717 -47.92 11.26 58.19
C GLY A 717 -48.64 12.60 58.00
N GLY A 718 -49.97 12.61 57.91
CA GLY A 718 -50.77 13.85 57.83
C GLY A 718 -51.68 14.04 59.04
N SER A 719 -51.46 15.09 59.82
CA SER A 719 -52.39 15.57 60.86
C SER A 719 -52.86 16.99 60.52
N SER A 720 -54.19 17.15 60.53
CA SER A 720 -55.04 18.31 60.23
C SER A 720 -54.51 19.74 60.54
N GLU A 721 -55.19 20.72 59.92
CA GLU A 721 -55.15 22.19 60.08
C GLU A 721 -54.17 22.95 59.14
N GLY A 722 -54.57 24.00 58.40
CA GLY A 722 -55.94 24.47 58.12
C GLY A 722 -56.02 25.88 57.48
N PHE A 723 -57.02 26.08 56.61
CA PHE A 723 -57.57 27.37 56.12
C PHE A 723 -56.77 28.23 55.10
N ASP A 724 -57.55 28.89 54.23
CA ASP A 724 -57.37 30.03 53.30
C ASP A 724 -56.04 30.32 52.55
N ASP A 725 -56.12 30.14 51.22
CA ASP A 725 -56.10 31.17 50.15
C ASP A 725 -55.04 32.31 50.05
N ASP A 726 -54.98 32.81 48.81
CA ASP A 726 -54.45 34.09 48.30
C ASP A 726 -52.94 34.32 47.95
N ASP A 727 -52.83 35.23 46.98
CA ASP A 727 -51.84 35.69 45.99
C ASP A 727 -50.29 35.43 45.96
N LYS A 728 -49.84 35.63 44.72
CA LYS A 728 -48.53 35.76 44.05
C LYS A 728 -47.71 37.02 44.46
N PRO A 729 -46.60 37.42 43.77
CA PRO A 729 -45.50 36.69 43.08
C PRO A 729 -44.06 37.27 43.28
N ARG A 730 -43.05 36.60 42.67
CA ARG A 730 -41.86 37.16 41.94
C ARG A 730 -40.93 38.22 42.58
N ALA A 731 -39.67 37.80 42.75
CA ALA A 731 -38.45 38.52 42.26
C ALA A 731 -37.36 37.45 42.00
N LYS A 732 -36.76 37.31 40.79
CA LYS A 732 -35.69 38.11 40.13
C LYS A 732 -34.31 37.96 40.82
N GLU A 733 -33.32 37.26 40.24
CA GLU A 733 -32.30 37.70 39.23
C GLU A 733 -30.99 38.23 39.88
N VAL A 734 -29.76 37.97 39.41
CA VAL A 734 -29.19 37.06 38.37
C VAL A 734 -27.63 36.99 38.52
N MET A 735 -26.94 36.07 37.80
CA MET A 735 -25.46 36.00 37.59
C MET A 735 -24.56 35.63 38.82
N CYS A 736 -23.28 35.20 38.70
CA CYS A 736 -22.49 34.47 37.67
C CYS A 736 -21.16 33.92 38.28
N TYR A 737 -20.26 33.40 37.43
CA TYR A 737 -18.89 32.88 37.64
C TYR A 737 -18.76 31.53 38.41
N GLN A 738 -18.18 30.43 37.88
CA GLN A 738 -17.07 30.14 36.95
C GLN A 738 -15.68 30.11 37.64
N GLN A 739 -15.07 28.92 37.73
CA GLN A 739 -13.73 28.63 37.17
C GLN A 739 -13.35 27.15 37.24
N SER A 740 -12.33 26.78 36.45
CA SER A 740 -11.66 25.48 36.40
C SER A 740 -10.24 25.60 36.96
N SER A 741 -9.60 24.47 37.32
CA SER A 741 -8.30 24.04 36.74
C SER A 741 -7.49 23.03 37.59
N CYS A 742 -6.58 22.34 36.91
CA CYS A 742 -5.24 21.88 37.35
C CYS A 742 -5.03 21.04 38.64
N ALA A 743 -4.92 19.71 38.43
CA ALA A 743 -3.68 18.92 38.53
C ALA A 743 -2.92 18.67 39.87
N ARG A 744 -2.27 17.48 39.89
CA ARG A 744 -1.16 16.99 40.76
C ARG A 744 -1.41 16.62 42.25
N SER A 745 -1.61 15.30 42.42
CA SER A 745 -0.74 14.39 43.21
C SER A 745 -0.77 14.36 44.76
N MET A 746 -0.34 13.19 45.27
CA MET A 746 0.11 12.85 46.62
C MET A 746 -0.90 12.65 47.78
N ALA A 747 -0.90 11.41 48.27
CA ALA A 747 -0.79 10.99 49.68
C ALA A 747 -1.85 11.40 50.75
N ALA A 748 -2.67 10.41 51.11
CA ALA A 748 -2.80 9.84 52.46
C ALA A 748 -3.18 10.70 53.70
N GLU A 749 -4.41 10.45 54.20
CA GLU A 749 -4.76 10.23 55.63
C GLU A 749 -4.58 11.40 56.67
N PRO A 750 -4.97 11.26 57.97
CA PRO A 750 -5.79 10.23 58.66
C PRO A 750 -6.91 10.80 59.60
N ARG A 751 -7.58 9.88 60.35
CA ARG A 751 -8.39 10.06 61.59
C ARG A 751 -9.86 10.57 61.46
N GLY A 752 -10.86 10.01 62.16
CA GLY A 752 -10.92 8.70 62.86
C GLY A 752 -11.90 8.57 64.06
N LYS A 753 -12.44 7.34 64.26
CA LYS A 753 -13.23 6.81 65.42
C LYS A 753 -14.61 7.46 65.67
N LYS A 754 -15.65 6.72 66.12
CA LYS A 754 -15.78 5.34 66.69
C LYS A 754 -16.86 4.54 65.89
N GLY A 755 -17.15 3.24 66.06
CA GLY A 755 -16.68 2.19 66.99
C GLY A 755 -17.62 1.98 68.21
N GLY A 756 -18.13 0.78 68.54
CA GLY A 756 -18.03 -0.56 67.90
C GLY A 756 -18.70 -1.64 68.82
N GLY A 757 -18.91 -2.88 68.33
CA GLY A 757 -19.61 -3.95 69.08
C GLY A 757 -19.07 -5.38 68.84
N VAL A 758 -19.20 -6.24 69.86
CA VAL A 758 -18.78 -7.66 69.98
C VAL A 758 -19.48 -8.61 68.99
N MET A 759 -19.03 -9.85 68.71
CA MET A 759 -18.19 -10.80 69.50
C MET A 759 -17.40 -11.80 68.61
N GLY A 760 -16.43 -12.53 69.19
CA GLY A 760 -15.83 -13.74 68.61
C GLY A 760 -14.30 -13.66 68.42
N MET A 761 -13.54 -14.41 69.24
CA MET A 761 -12.07 -14.31 69.29
C MET A 761 -11.38 -15.67 69.15
N SER A 762 -10.57 -15.83 68.10
CA SER A 762 -9.56 -16.89 67.95
C SER A 762 -8.26 -16.30 67.38
N ARG A 763 -7.13 -16.59 68.04
CA ARG A 763 -5.76 -16.05 67.80
C ARG A 763 -4.78 -16.88 68.67
N PRO A 764 -3.43 -16.79 68.54
CA PRO A 764 -2.59 -16.13 67.53
C PRO A 764 -1.66 -17.20 66.84
N ARG A 765 -0.37 -17.05 66.44
CA ARG A 765 0.66 -15.97 66.48
C ARG A 765 1.77 -16.19 65.42
N SER A 766 2.28 -15.09 64.85
CA SER A 766 3.65 -14.82 64.36
C SER A 766 4.64 -15.94 63.95
N GLY A 767 5.14 -15.86 62.71
CA GLY A 767 6.51 -15.37 62.44
C GLY A 767 7.64 -16.38 62.09
N GLY A 768 8.36 -16.13 61.00
CA GLY A 768 9.61 -16.80 60.62
C GLY A 768 9.96 -16.68 59.12
N PRO A 769 11.25 -16.64 58.71
CA PRO A 769 11.67 -16.58 57.30
C PRO A 769 11.85 -17.98 56.64
N PRO A 770 11.94 -18.08 55.29
CA PRO A 770 11.89 -19.35 54.56
C PRO A 770 13.26 -19.96 54.18
N PRO A 771 13.32 -21.30 54.05
CA PRO A 771 14.21 -22.02 53.12
C PRO A 771 13.46 -22.98 52.14
N PRO A 772 14.10 -23.43 51.03
CA PRO A 772 13.49 -24.27 49.98
C PRO A 772 13.73 -25.80 50.19
N PRO A 773 13.22 -26.69 49.30
CA PRO A 773 14.09 -27.20 48.21
C PRO A 773 13.40 -27.68 46.89
N MET A 774 14.21 -27.84 45.82
CA MET A 774 14.08 -28.70 44.61
C MET A 774 12.78 -28.67 43.75
N ALA A 775 12.83 -28.23 42.48
CA ALA A 775 13.20 -28.98 41.25
C ALA A 775 12.03 -29.87 40.70
N THR A 776 11.73 -29.92 39.39
CA THR A 776 12.63 -30.25 38.26
C THR A 776 12.05 -29.85 36.87
N MET A 777 12.89 -29.98 35.84
CA MET A 777 12.58 -30.12 34.39
C MET A 777 12.03 -28.91 33.61
N SER A 778 12.36 -28.91 32.30
CA SER A 778 12.03 -27.91 31.29
C SER A 778 11.23 -28.57 30.15
N ALA A 779 10.37 -27.81 29.46
CA ALA A 779 9.64 -28.26 28.27
C ALA A 779 9.52 -27.12 27.24
N ALA A 780 9.71 -27.45 25.96
CA ALA A 780 9.71 -26.52 24.84
C ALA A 780 8.40 -26.57 24.02
N PRO A 781 8.04 -25.52 23.26
CA PRO A 781 6.85 -25.51 22.40
C PRO A 781 7.05 -26.34 21.10
N PRO A 782 5.96 -26.84 20.48
CA PRO A 782 6.02 -27.70 19.29
C PRO A 782 6.08 -26.92 17.95
N PRO A 783 6.65 -27.52 16.87
CA PRO A 783 6.70 -26.95 15.52
C PRO A 783 5.48 -27.31 14.63
N PRO A 784 5.28 -26.63 13.48
CA PRO A 784 4.17 -26.88 12.54
C PRO A 784 4.45 -28.01 11.52
N PRO A 785 3.41 -28.57 10.87
CA PRO A 785 3.54 -29.64 9.87
C PRO A 785 3.86 -29.13 8.44
N MET A 786 4.58 -29.95 7.66
CA MET A 786 4.84 -29.76 6.23
C MET A 786 3.83 -30.49 5.33
N MET A 787 3.72 -30.06 4.06
CA MET A 787 3.14 -30.86 2.98
C MET A 787 4.11 -31.93 2.45
N ALA A 788 3.56 -33.03 1.91
CA ALA A 788 4.27 -33.98 1.05
C ALA A 788 3.35 -34.47 -0.09
N MET A 789 3.92 -34.92 -1.21
CA MET A 789 3.19 -35.20 -2.46
C MET A 789 2.80 -36.68 -2.68
N MET A 790 1.66 -36.85 -3.36
CA MET A 790 1.27 -37.84 -4.39
C MET A 790 1.66 -39.34 -4.35
N ALA A 791 0.67 -40.14 -4.82
CA ALA A 791 0.77 -41.48 -5.43
C ALA A 791 1.17 -42.67 -4.52
N ASN A 792 0.42 -43.77 -4.49
CA ASN A 792 0.06 -44.57 -5.67
C ASN A 792 -1.24 -45.41 -5.49
N CYS A 793 -1.69 -46.11 -6.54
CA CYS A 793 -2.98 -46.83 -6.59
C CYS A 793 -2.91 -48.32 -6.18
N ALA A 794 -3.99 -48.84 -5.56
CA ALA A 794 -4.35 -50.26 -5.51
C ALA A 794 -5.87 -50.44 -5.28
N HIS A 795 -6.45 -51.57 -5.72
CA HIS A 795 -7.91 -51.81 -5.67
C HIS A 795 -8.41 -52.49 -4.37
N ALA A 796 -9.63 -52.15 -3.96
CA ALA A 796 -10.58 -53.08 -3.34
C ALA A 796 -12.03 -52.66 -3.68
N SER A 797 -12.93 -53.63 -3.87
CA SER A 797 -14.32 -53.40 -4.30
C SER A 797 -15.32 -53.77 -3.21
N MET A 798 -16.34 -52.92 -2.99
CA MET A 798 -17.68 -53.28 -2.50
C MET A 798 -18.70 -52.29 -3.07
N ALA A 799 -19.95 -52.73 -3.27
CA ALA A 799 -20.98 -51.96 -4.00
C ALA A 799 -22.33 -51.87 -3.25
N ALA A 800 -23.08 -50.80 -3.52
CA ALA A 800 -24.43 -50.51 -3.03
C ALA A 800 -25.22 -49.72 -4.11
N PRO A 801 -26.56 -49.60 -4.04
CA PRO A 801 -27.41 -49.56 -5.23
C PRO A 801 -27.70 -48.16 -5.84
N PRO A 802 -28.17 -48.12 -7.12
CA PRO A 802 -28.53 -46.88 -7.81
C PRO A 802 -29.92 -46.31 -7.44
N PRO A 803 -30.14 -44.99 -7.61
CA PRO A 803 -31.45 -44.34 -7.42
C PRO A 803 -32.40 -44.53 -8.63
N PRO A 804 -33.72 -44.33 -8.46
CA PRO A 804 -34.73 -44.50 -9.51
C PRO A 804 -34.76 -43.33 -10.53
N PRO A 805 -35.28 -43.56 -11.76
CA PRO A 805 -35.32 -42.56 -12.83
C PRO A 805 -36.47 -41.54 -12.71
N PRO A 806 -36.34 -40.35 -13.32
CA PRO A 806 -37.40 -39.32 -13.38
C PRO A 806 -38.51 -39.63 -14.42
N PRO A 807 -39.71 -39.03 -14.28
CA PRO A 807 -40.82 -39.20 -15.23
C PRO A 807 -40.61 -38.44 -16.56
N PRO A 808 -41.28 -38.86 -17.66
CA PRO A 808 -41.04 -38.31 -18.99
C PRO A 808 -41.74 -36.96 -19.24
N SER A 809 -41.03 -36.07 -19.94
CA SER A 809 -41.56 -34.81 -20.47
C SER A 809 -42.31 -35.02 -21.80
N PHE A 810 -43.57 -34.57 -21.88
CA PHE A 810 -44.34 -34.58 -23.13
C PHE A 810 -43.93 -33.45 -24.06
N GLN A 811 -43.63 -33.77 -25.32
CA GLN A 811 -43.47 -32.80 -26.40
C GLN A 811 -44.83 -32.44 -26.99
N SER A 812 -45.02 -31.16 -27.35
CA SER A 812 -46.05 -30.75 -28.30
C SER A 812 -45.57 -29.55 -29.13
N GLN A 813 -45.28 -29.81 -30.41
CA GLN A 813 -45.44 -28.82 -31.48
C GLN A 813 -46.83 -29.05 -32.10
N PRO A 814 -47.41 -28.03 -32.77
CA PRO A 814 -47.26 -28.04 -34.23
C PRO A 814 -47.09 -26.64 -34.85
N GLN A 815 -46.93 -26.62 -36.17
CA GLN A 815 -47.04 -25.44 -37.03
C GLN A 815 -48.16 -25.71 -38.07
N SER A 816 -48.62 -24.78 -38.93
CA SER A 816 -48.09 -23.47 -39.33
C SER A 816 -49.21 -22.58 -39.93
N SER A 817 -48.81 -21.49 -40.59
CA SER A 817 -49.44 -20.90 -41.80
C SER A 817 -50.42 -19.72 -41.69
N ALA A 818 -49.97 -18.65 -42.35
CA ALA A 818 -50.67 -17.81 -43.33
C ALA A 818 -51.74 -16.76 -42.93
N THR A 819 -51.58 -15.58 -43.54
CA THR A 819 -52.42 -14.37 -43.55
C THR A 819 -53.69 -14.49 -44.41
N PRO A 820 -54.66 -13.59 -44.24
CA PRO A 820 -54.84 -12.53 -45.26
C PRO A 820 -55.27 -11.13 -44.74
N THR A 821 -55.34 -10.18 -45.68
CA THR A 821 -55.78 -8.75 -45.59
C THR A 821 -56.52 -8.47 -46.94
N PRO A 822 -57.17 -7.31 -47.25
CA PRO A 822 -57.29 -6.03 -46.51
C PRO A 822 -58.67 -5.27 -46.59
N ALA A 823 -58.68 -4.06 -46.00
CA ALA A 823 -59.42 -2.84 -46.44
C ALA A 823 -60.97 -2.78 -46.26
N PRO A 824 -61.63 -1.59 -46.32
CA PRO A 824 -61.11 -0.24 -46.65
C PRO A 824 -61.32 0.84 -45.57
N ALA A 825 -60.90 2.08 -45.89
CA ALA A 825 -60.76 3.23 -44.98
C ALA A 825 -61.82 4.34 -45.15
N SER A 826 -61.81 5.32 -44.24
CA SER A 826 -62.34 6.68 -44.45
C SER A 826 -61.50 7.72 -43.69
N ALA A 827 -61.49 8.99 -44.15
CA ALA A 827 -60.64 10.09 -43.64
C ALA A 827 -61.28 11.45 -44.01
N PRO A 828 -60.63 12.63 -43.82
CA PRO A 828 -60.57 13.33 -42.54
C PRO A 828 -61.15 14.78 -42.61
N ALA A 829 -61.25 15.47 -41.46
CA ALA A 829 -61.73 16.85 -41.33
C ALA A 829 -60.93 17.62 -40.23
N PRO A 830 -60.94 18.97 -40.19
CA PRO A 830 -59.68 19.72 -40.08
C PRO A 830 -59.44 20.48 -38.76
N ALA A 831 -58.21 21.00 -38.61
CA ALA A 831 -57.74 21.77 -37.45
C ALA A 831 -57.98 23.30 -37.55
N PRO A 832 -58.11 24.01 -36.41
CA PRO A 832 -57.94 25.45 -36.29
C PRO A 832 -56.56 25.85 -35.69
N THR A 833 -56.15 27.10 -35.90
CA THR A 833 -54.83 27.67 -35.58
C THR A 833 -54.68 28.24 -34.14
N PRO A 834 -53.44 28.48 -33.66
CA PRO A 834 -53.17 28.75 -32.24
C PRO A 834 -53.37 30.22 -31.79
N GLN A 835 -53.41 30.43 -30.47
CA GLN A 835 -53.24 31.73 -29.81
C GLN A 835 -52.14 31.66 -28.73
N PRO A 836 -51.45 32.77 -28.41
CA PRO A 836 -50.21 32.75 -27.63
C PRO A 836 -50.41 32.84 -26.10
N GLN A 837 -49.45 32.31 -25.34
CA GLN A 837 -49.28 32.54 -23.90
C GLN A 837 -47.84 33.00 -23.58
N PRO A 838 -47.60 33.67 -22.43
CA PRO A 838 -46.29 34.23 -22.06
C PRO A 838 -45.31 33.16 -21.52
N PRO A 839 -44.00 33.46 -21.41
CA PRO A 839 -42.98 32.46 -21.11
C PRO A 839 -42.91 32.06 -19.62
N SER A 840 -42.95 30.75 -19.36
CA SER A 840 -42.34 30.11 -18.19
C SER A 840 -40.93 29.59 -18.55
N ALA A 841 -40.09 29.31 -17.55
CA ALA A 841 -38.65 29.15 -17.75
C ALA A 841 -38.13 27.71 -17.61
N PHE A 842 -37.10 27.42 -18.40
CA PHE A 842 -36.09 26.37 -18.16
C PHE A 842 -36.54 24.90 -18.22
N ASP A 843 -36.88 24.45 -19.43
CA ASP A 843 -36.73 23.05 -19.83
C ASP A 843 -35.51 22.87 -20.74
N GLY A 844 -34.75 21.79 -20.52
CA GLY A 844 -33.54 21.44 -21.25
C GLY A 844 -33.63 20.02 -21.80
N GLU A 845 -34.47 19.80 -22.81
CA GLU A 845 -34.61 18.50 -23.46
C GLU A 845 -33.41 18.17 -24.34
N SER A 846 -32.58 17.22 -23.91
CA SER A 846 -31.60 16.55 -24.76
C SER A 846 -32.32 15.47 -25.59
N VAL A 847 -32.66 15.80 -26.85
CA VAL A 847 -33.29 14.86 -27.77
C VAL A 847 -32.32 13.73 -28.13
N VAL A 848 -32.72 12.49 -27.83
CA VAL A 848 -32.12 11.26 -28.35
C VAL A 848 -33.16 10.54 -29.19
N ASP A 849 -32.77 10.09 -30.38
CA ASP A 849 -33.69 9.46 -31.34
C ASP A 849 -34.32 8.18 -30.77
N ALA A 850 -35.64 8.07 -30.91
CA ALA A 850 -36.42 6.93 -30.44
C ALA A 850 -36.28 5.71 -31.36
N ALA A 851 -35.11 5.06 -31.31
CA ALA A 851 -35.00 3.64 -31.63
C ALA A 851 -35.65 2.80 -30.50
N GLU A 852 -36.18 1.63 -30.84
CA GLU A 852 -36.89 0.75 -29.89
C GLU A 852 -35.95 0.32 -28.74
N ALA A 853 -36.13 0.91 -27.56
CA ALA A 853 -35.25 0.68 -26.43
C ALA A 853 -35.58 -0.65 -25.72
N GLU A 854 -34.69 -1.63 -25.85
CA GLU A 854 -34.75 -2.85 -25.05
C GLU A 854 -34.66 -2.52 -23.54
N GLU A 855 -35.42 -3.24 -22.71
CA GLU A 855 -35.50 -2.95 -21.27
C GLU A 855 -34.16 -3.24 -20.58
N MET A 856 -33.49 -2.18 -20.12
CA MET A 856 -32.13 -2.28 -19.58
C MET A 856 -32.06 -3.09 -18.27
N ASP A 857 -31.60 -4.35 -18.37
CA ASP A 857 -31.34 -5.21 -17.23
C ASP A 857 -30.09 -4.76 -16.45
N TYR A 858 -30.35 -4.08 -15.33
CA TYR A 858 -29.36 -3.59 -14.39
C TYR A 858 -28.44 -4.70 -13.83
N THR A 859 -28.86 -5.98 -13.85
CA THR A 859 -28.04 -7.10 -13.36
C THR A 859 -26.92 -7.49 -14.34
N GLN A 860 -27.03 -7.14 -15.63
CA GLN A 860 -26.00 -7.43 -16.64
C GLN A 860 -24.89 -6.38 -16.71
N LEU A 861 -25.12 -5.15 -16.23
CA LEU A 861 -24.14 -4.05 -16.29
C LEU A 861 -22.73 -4.44 -15.77
N PRO A 862 -22.58 -5.19 -14.65
CA PRO A 862 -21.27 -5.68 -14.19
C PRO A 862 -20.61 -6.67 -15.16
N ALA A 863 -21.38 -7.54 -15.82
CA ALA A 863 -20.86 -8.53 -16.75
C ALA A 863 -20.44 -7.89 -18.09
N VAL A 864 -21.21 -6.90 -18.57
CA VAL A 864 -20.84 -6.06 -19.72
C VAL A 864 -19.55 -5.29 -19.42
N LEU A 865 -19.42 -4.74 -18.21
CA LEU A 865 -18.19 -4.07 -17.78
C LEU A 865 -17.00 -5.04 -17.70
N ASP A 866 -17.16 -6.22 -17.09
CA ASP A 866 -16.08 -7.21 -16.95
C ASP A 866 -15.57 -7.69 -18.33
N ALA A 867 -16.46 -7.84 -19.32
CA ALA A 867 -16.10 -8.16 -20.70
C ALA A 867 -15.34 -7.01 -21.42
N LYS A 868 -15.73 -5.76 -21.20
CA LYS A 868 -14.99 -4.58 -21.68
C LYS A 868 -13.63 -4.45 -21.01
N LEU A 869 -13.53 -4.70 -19.70
CA LEU A 869 -12.25 -4.74 -18.99
C LEU A 869 -11.34 -5.85 -19.53
N LEU A 870 -11.86 -7.06 -19.76
CA LEU A 870 -11.08 -8.19 -20.29
C LEU A 870 -10.46 -7.92 -21.68
N SER A 871 -11.06 -7.03 -22.46
CA SER A 871 -10.66 -6.70 -23.83
C SER A 871 -9.85 -5.40 -23.95
N LEU A 872 -10.03 -4.44 -23.04
CA LEU A 872 -9.45 -3.10 -23.14
C LEU A 872 -8.50 -2.74 -21.97
N ASP A 873 -8.68 -3.28 -20.76
CA ASP A 873 -7.73 -3.09 -19.64
C ASP A 873 -6.49 -3.99 -19.84
N LYS A 874 -5.55 -3.51 -20.66
CA LYS A 874 -4.27 -4.18 -20.94
C LYS A 874 -3.45 -4.41 -19.67
N ASP A 875 -3.45 -3.41 -18.78
CA ASP A 875 -2.67 -3.40 -17.54
C ASP A 875 -3.24 -4.36 -16.49
N SER A 876 -4.53 -4.69 -16.56
CA SER A 876 -5.25 -5.45 -15.54
C SER A 876 -5.18 -4.76 -14.16
N ALA A 877 -5.46 -3.47 -14.16
CA ALA A 877 -5.46 -2.63 -12.96
C ALA A 877 -6.87 -2.42 -12.36
N VAL A 878 -7.94 -2.61 -13.14
CA VAL A 878 -9.32 -2.29 -12.72
C VAL A 878 -10.01 -3.50 -12.09
N ARG A 879 -10.44 -3.34 -10.83
CA ARG A 879 -11.14 -4.35 -10.04
C ARG A 879 -12.62 -4.03 -9.89
N PRO A 880 -13.55 -4.91 -10.35
CA PRO A 880 -14.95 -4.83 -9.96
C PRO A 880 -15.08 -4.76 -8.45
N THR A 881 -15.81 -3.78 -7.93
CA THR A 881 -15.86 -3.47 -6.51
C THR A 881 -17.30 -3.53 -6.03
N ARG A 882 -17.61 -4.49 -5.16
CA ARG A 882 -18.88 -4.55 -4.45
C ARG A 882 -18.90 -3.50 -3.34
N ILE A 883 -20.07 -2.88 -3.15
CA ILE A 883 -20.35 -1.99 -2.03
C ILE A 883 -21.19 -2.77 -1.01
N ASP A 884 -20.59 -3.13 0.12
CA ASP A 884 -21.25 -3.81 1.24
C ASP A 884 -21.73 -2.82 2.30
N VAL A 885 -22.95 -3.01 2.80
CA VAL A 885 -23.56 -2.16 3.84
C VAL A 885 -22.91 -2.45 5.21
N GLY A 886 -22.45 -1.42 5.90
CA GLY A 886 -21.77 -1.52 7.19
C GLY A 886 -22.67 -1.99 8.33
N LYS A 887 -22.09 -2.73 9.29
CA LYS A 887 -22.82 -3.38 10.39
C LYS A 887 -23.29 -2.45 11.52
N VAL A 888 -22.79 -1.22 11.58
CA VAL A 888 -23.18 -0.21 12.59
C VAL A 888 -23.45 1.10 11.89
N TRP A 889 -24.66 1.62 12.03
CA TRP A 889 -25.07 2.92 11.46
C TRP A 889 -25.17 3.97 12.56
N THR A 890 -25.05 5.24 12.20
CA THR A 890 -25.32 6.36 13.12
C THR A 890 -26.62 7.05 12.72
N ARG A 891 -27.57 7.17 13.66
CA ARG A 891 -28.80 7.95 13.48
C ARG A 891 -28.82 9.10 14.48
N ARG A 892 -29.04 10.31 14.00
CA ARG A 892 -29.28 11.51 14.79
C ARG A 892 -30.74 11.92 14.58
N ALA A 893 -31.53 11.87 15.63
CA ALA A 893 -32.98 12.13 15.56
C ALA A 893 -33.38 13.37 16.37
N GLN A 894 -34.40 14.11 15.93
CA GLN A 894 -34.98 15.24 16.67
C GLN A 894 -36.49 15.05 16.90
N ARG A 895 -36.85 14.24 17.92
CA ARG A 895 -38.24 13.84 18.23
C ARG A 895 -39.26 14.99 18.39
N ALA A 896 -38.82 16.21 18.70
CA ALA A 896 -39.68 17.40 18.73
C ALA A 896 -38.88 18.67 18.38
N LEU A 897 -39.55 19.68 17.83
CA LEU A 897 -38.94 20.91 17.29
C LEU A 897 -37.94 21.63 18.21
N LEU A 898 -38.21 21.60 19.53
CA LEU A 898 -37.40 22.25 20.57
C LEU A 898 -36.59 21.25 21.42
N ALA A 899 -36.73 19.93 21.17
CA ALA A 899 -35.92 18.92 21.83
C ALA A 899 -34.48 18.96 21.31
N LYS A 900 -33.51 18.69 22.18
CA LYS A 900 -32.11 18.50 21.74
C LYS A 900 -32.02 17.26 20.83
N PRO A 901 -31.36 17.33 19.66
CA PRO A 901 -31.13 16.15 18.84
C PRO A 901 -30.35 15.07 19.61
N THR A 902 -30.81 13.82 19.51
CA THR A 902 -30.20 12.65 20.15
C THR A 902 -29.50 11.80 19.10
N SER A 903 -28.25 11.42 19.33
CA SER A 903 -27.52 10.47 18.48
C SER A 903 -27.60 9.07 19.08
N SER A 904 -27.87 8.07 18.25
CA SER A 904 -27.81 6.64 18.60
C SER A 904 -27.08 5.86 17.51
N THR A 905 -26.47 4.75 17.90
CA THR A 905 -25.95 3.74 16.97
C THR A 905 -27.02 2.67 16.72
N LEU A 906 -27.12 2.18 15.50
CA LEU A 906 -27.97 1.04 15.14
C LEU A 906 -27.04 -0.12 14.76
N GLY A 907 -26.99 -1.17 15.57
CA GLY A 907 -26.34 -2.44 15.23
C GLY A 907 -27.24 -3.32 14.36
N THR A 908 -26.86 -4.57 14.16
CA THR A 908 -27.60 -5.52 13.30
C THR A 908 -29.03 -5.77 13.76
N ASP A 909 -29.24 -5.74 15.07
CA ASP A 909 -30.51 -6.13 15.67
C ASP A 909 -31.49 -4.95 15.67
N GLU A 910 -31.00 -3.72 15.88
CA GLU A 910 -31.77 -2.50 15.67
C GLU A 910 -32.06 -2.26 14.18
N GLN A 911 -31.12 -2.54 13.28
CA GLN A 911 -31.34 -2.50 11.83
C GLN A 911 -32.45 -3.46 11.39
N LYS A 912 -32.49 -4.68 11.96
CA LYS A 912 -33.56 -5.65 11.72
C LYS A 912 -34.92 -5.13 12.21
N GLN A 913 -34.98 -4.56 13.41
CA GLN A 913 -36.21 -3.96 13.96
C GLN A 913 -36.70 -2.76 13.16
N GLU A 914 -35.81 -1.87 12.70
CA GLU A 914 -36.20 -0.75 11.84
C GLU A 914 -36.65 -1.22 10.45
N LYS A 915 -36.04 -2.29 9.91
CA LYS A 915 -36.52 -2.94 8.67
C LYS A 915 -37.92 -3.50 8.84
N GLU A 916 -38.19 -4.22 9.94
CA GLU A 916 -39.50 -4.82 10.23
C GLU A 916 -40.59 -3.74 10.33
N LYS A 917 -40.37 -2.68 11.11
CA LYS A 917 -41.29 -1.51 11.17
C LYS A 917 -41.51 -0.84 9.81
N ALA A 918 -40.46 -0.72 9.01
CA ALA A 918 -40.56 -0.17 7.66
C ALA A 918 -41.36 -1.08 6.73
N PHE A 919 -41.23 -2.40 6.87
CA PHE A 919 -41.95 -3.40 6.08
C PHE A 919 -43.43 -3.47 6.45
N ASP A 920 -43.77 -3.44 7.75
CA ASP A 920 -45.15 -3.31 8.24
C ASP A 920 -45.83 -2.05 7.66
N LEU A 921 -45.12 -0.92 7.67
CA LEU A 921 -45.62 0.33 7.07
C LEU A 921 -45.82 0.21 5.55
N LEU A 922 -44.92 -0.46 4.83
CA LEU A 922 -45.10 -0.68 3.38
C LEU A 922 -46.28 -1.60 3.06
N ASP A 923 -46.57 -2.58 3.91
CA ASP A 923 -47.74 -3.46 3.74
C ASP A 923 -49.04 -2.64 3.93
N ALA A 924 -49.13 -1.87 5.01
CA ALA A 924 -50.27 -0.98 5.28
C ALA A 924 -50.46 0.10 4.19
N LEU A 925 -49.36 0.70 3.69
CA LEU A 925 -49.38 1.74 2.65
C LEU A 925 -49.60 1.19 1.22
N SER A 926 -49.40 -0.11 0.99
CA SER A 926 -49.70 -0.76 -0.29
C SER A 926 -51.03 -1.53 -0.29
N ARG A 927 -51.76 -1.57 0.83
CA ARG A 927 -52.87 -2.51 1.07
C ARG A 927 -52.45 -3.94 0.72
N SER A 928 -51.38 -4.40 1.35
CA SER A 928 -50.78 -5.73 1.18
C SER A 928 -50.40 -6.08 -0.27
N GLY A 929 -50.07 -5.07 -1.09
CA GLY A 929 -49.54 -5.19 -2.45
C GLY A 929 -50.45 -4.65 -3.56
N ASP A 930 -51.75 -4.46 -3.30
CA ASP A 930 -52.74 -4.04 -4.31
C ASP A 930 -52.54 -2.59 -4.83
N MET A 931 -51.87 -1.72 -4.07
CA MET A 931 -51.61 -0.33 -4.43
C MET A 931 -50.10 -0.10 -4.71
N PRO A 932 -49.70 0.27 -5.95
CA PRO A 932 -48.31 0.58 -6.28
C PRO A 932 -47.86 1.91 -5.67
N PHE A 933 -46.54 2.10 -5.56
CA PHE A 933 -45.90 3.37 -5.17
C PHE A 933 -45.43 4.13 -6.41
N ASP A 934 -46.02 5.28 -6.71
CA ASP A 934 -45.70 6.06 -7.93
C ASP A 934 -44.73 7.22 -7.68
N CYS A 935 -44.28 7.40 -6.43
CA CYS A 935 -43.36 8.47 -6.02
C CYS A 935 -42.05 7.90 -5.47
N ALA A 936 -41.40 7.04 -6.26
CA ALA A 936 -40.08 6.48 -5.96
C ALA A 936 -38.94 7.20 -6.68
N ALA A 937 -37.73 7.05 -6.16
CA ALA A 937 -36.48 7.28 -6.90
C ALA A 937 -35.51 6.13 -6.63
N LEU A 938 -34.97 5.48 -7.67
CA LEU A 938 -34.01 4.38 -7.56
C LEU A 938 -32.66 4.78 -8.11
N HIS A 939 -31.63 4.71 -7.27
CA HIS A 939 -30.23 4.85 -7.66
C HIS A 939 -29.59 3.47 -7.73
N VAL A 940 -29.13 3.09 -8.93
CA VAL A 940 -28.42 1.85 -9.22
C VAL A 940 -26.94 2.19 -9.34
N ILE A 941 -26.09 1.61 -8.50
CA ILE A 941 -24.70 2.05 -8.33
C ILE A 941 -23.73 0.91 -8.66
N LEU A 942 -22.87 1.16 -9.64
CA LEU A 942 -21.80 0.29 -10.11
C LEU A 942 -20.44 0.91 -9.77
N ALA A 943 -19.56 0.13 -9.11
CA ALA A 943 -18.25 0.61 -8.66
C ALA A 943 -17.09 -0.27 -9.14
N VAL A 944 -15.96 0.40 -9.43
CA VAL A 944 -14.65 -0.24 -9.58
C VAL A 944 -13.61 0.47 -8.72
N THR A 945 -12.48 -0.19 -8.49
CA THR A 945 -11.25 0.46 -8.03
C THR A 945 -10.15 0.24 -9.05
N HIS A 946 -9.48 1.31 -9.48
CA HIS A 946 -8.20 1.22 -10.20
C HIS A 946 -7.07 1.06 -9.18
N CYS A 947 -6.36 -0.07 -9.22
CA CYS A 947 -5.34 -0.40 -8.23
C CYS A 947 -3.93 -0.26 -8.82
N PHE A 948 -3.20 0.75 -8.38
CA PHE A 948 -1.78 0.93 -8.64
C PHE A 948 -0.95 0.14 -7.61
N ASP A 949 -0.02 -0.68 -8.07
CA ASP A 949 0.86 -1.54 -7.27
C ASP A 949 2.07 -0.81 -6.67
N ALA A 950 2.20 0.50 -6.92
CA ALA A 950 3.20 1.40 -6.34
C ALA A 950 2.52 2.62 -5.69
N SER A 951 3.28 3.43 -4.94
CA SER A 951 2.77 4.73 -4.45
C SER A 951 2.55 5.70 -5.61
N LEU A 952 1.78 6.78 -5.43
CA LEU A 952 1.55 7.79 -6.47
C LEU A 952 2.87 8.33 -7.06
N MET A 953 3.83 8.69 -6.20
CA MET A 953 5.13 9.22 -6.64
C MET A 953 6.00 8.13 -7.28
N ASP A 954 5.90 6.87 -6.86
CA ASP A 954 6.65 5.77 -7.48
C ASP A 954 6.04 5.35 -8.83
N THR A 955 4.71 5.47 -9.00
CA THR A 955 4.06 5.28 -10.30
C THR A 955 4.58 6.29 -11.33
N VAL A 956 4.73 7.56 -10.95
CA VAL A 956 5.27 8.59 -11.86
C VAL A 956 6.80 8.46 -12.03
N VAL A 957 7.57 8.33 -10.95
CA VAL A 957 9.05 8.43 -11.01
C VAL A 957 9.73 7.09 -11.28
N VAL A 958 9.29 6.00 -10.64
CA VAL A 958 9.96 4.69 -10.70
C VAL A 958 9.45 3.85 -11.87
N LYS A 959 8.13 3.87 -12.11
CA LYS A 959 7.50 3.16 -13.24
C LYS A 959 7.45 3.98 -14.54
N ASN A 960 7.68 5.29 -14.47
CA ASN A 960 7.51 6.23 -15.59
C ASN A 960 6.11 6.14 -16.24
N VAL A 961 5.06 6.06 -15.42
CA VAL A 961 3.66 5.96 -15.85
C VAL A 961 2.88 7.18 -15.37
N ASN A 962 2.17 7.84 -16.28
CA ASN A 962 1.19 8.86 -15.92
C ASN A 962 -0.10 8.21 -15.36
N PRO A 963 -0.44 8.37 -14.06
CA PRO A 963 -1.65 7.79 -13.49
C PRO A 963 -2.93 8.46 -14.01
N ILE A 964 -2.86 9.69 -14.55
CA ILE A 964 -4.01 10.42 -15.10
C ILE A 964 -4.60 9.61 -16.27
N GLU A 965 -3.79 9.27 -17.27
CA GLU A 965 -4.19 8.50 -18.46
C GLU A 965 -4.79 7.14 -18.11
N LYS A 966 -4.22 6.45 -17.11
CA LYS A 966 -4.70 5.15 -16.63
C LYS A 966 -6.09 5.26 -15.99
N LEU A 967 -6.34 6.31 -15.22
CA LEU A 967 -7.66 6.55 -14.60
C LEU A 967 -8.67 7.13 -15.61
N GLU A 968 -8.23 7.99 -16.52
CA GLU A 968 -8.99 8.51 -17.67
C GLU A 968 -9.61 7.40 -18.52
N HIS A 969 -8.82 6.38 -18.84
CA HIS A 969 -9.27 5.19 -19.56
C HIS A 969 -10.31 4.40 -18.74
N SER A 970 -10.05 4.24 -17.44
CA SER A 970 -10.96 3.54 -16.51
C SER A 970 -12.31 4.26 -16.36
N SER A 971 -12.29 5.58 -16.22
CA SER A 971 -13.47 6.46 -16.21
C SER A 971 -14.29 6.28 -17.49
N LEU A 972 -13.64 6.30 -18.65
CA LEU A 972 -14.29 6.19 -19.96
C LEU A 972 -14.90 4.79 -20.21
N LEU A 973 -14.24 3.71 -19.77
CA LEU A 973 -14.81 2.36 -19.85
C LEU A 973 -16.09 2.20 -19.01
N LEU A 974 -16.18 2.85 -17.85
CA LEU A 974 -17.42 2.84 -17.06
C LEU A 974 -18.48 3.75 -17.67
N ALA A 975 -18.13 4.97 -18.08
CA ALA A 975 -19.06 5.92 -18.68
C ALA A 975 -19.73 5.34 -19.95
N THR A 976 -18.93 4.77 -20.87
CA THR A 976 -19.44 4.07 -22.07
C THR A 976 -20.25 2.80 -21.75
N THR A 977 -20.22 2.30 -20.52
CA THR A 977 -21.00 1.13 -20.08
C THR A 977 -22.32 1.51 -19.43
N ILE A 978 -22.37 2.56 -18.62
CA ILE A 978 -23.66 3.01 -18.07
C ILE A 978 -24.48 3.78 -19.11
N HIS A 979 -23.86 4.57 -19.99
CA HIS A 979 -24.55 5.34 -21.03
C HIS A 979 -24.94 4.53 -22.26
N ASP A 980 -24.28 3.39 -22.49
CA ASP A 980 -24.36 2.61 -23.73
C ASP A 980 -24.15 3.47 -24.99
N LEU A 981 -23.09 4.30 -24.94
CA LEU A 981 -22.67 5.21 -26.00
C LEU A 981 -21.16 5.07 -26.21
N PRO A 982 -20.65 5.25 -27.44
CA PRO A 982 -19.22 5.23 -27.73
C PRO A 982 -18.53 6.51 -27.22
N ALA A 983 -17.21 6.45 -27.04
CA ALA A 983 -16.42 7.47 -26.33
C ALA A 983 -16.57 8.89 -26.92
N GLU A 984 -16.63 9.00 -28.25
CA GLU A 984 -16.70 10.25 -29.00
C GLU A 984 -18.02 11.00 -28.77
N ARG A 985 -19.08 10.29 -28.33
CA ARG A 985 -20.34 10.88 -27.91
C ARG A 985 -20.28 11.44 -26.48
N LEU A 986 -19.40 10.93 -25.62
CA LEU A 986 -19.30 11.33 -24.22
C LEU A 986 -18.27 12.45 -24.00
N LEU A 987 -17.16 12.40 -24.73
CA LEU A 987 -16.07 13.38 -24.68
C LEU A 987 -16.40 14.65 -25.46
N ARG A 988 -15.73 15.76 -25.11
CA ARG A 988 -15.79 16.99 -25.90
C ARG A 988 -14.90 16.91 -27.14
N SER A 989 -15.25 17.67 -28.17
CA SER A 989 -14.54 17.68 -29.46
C SER A 989 -13.10 18.19 -29.37
N ASP A 990 -12.77 19.02 -28.38
CA ASP A 990 -11.42 19.54 -28.10
C ASP A 990 -10.52 18.52 -27.35
N VAL A 991 -11.04 17.34 -27.00
CA VAL A 991 -10.32 16.23 -26.35
C VAL A 991 -10.29 14.97 -27.22
N LEU A 992 -10.72 15.09 -28.48
CA LEU A 992 -10.69 14.03 -29.51
C LEU A 992 -9.66 14.33 -30.62
N ALA A 993 -8.74 15.27 -30.37
CA ALA A 993 -7.71 15.79 -31.28
C ALA A 993 -6.34 15.75 -30.61
#